data_AF-A0A6P2D4K2-F1
#
_entry.id   AF-A0A6P2D4K2-F1
#
_cell.length_a   1.000
_cell.length_b   1.000
_cell.length_c   1.000
_cell.angle_alpha   90.00
_cell.angle_beta   90.00
_cell.angle_gamma   90.00
#
_symmetry.space_group_name_H-M   'P 1'
#
loop_
_entity.id
_entity.type
_entity.pdbx_description
1 polymer ?
#
loop_
_entity_poly.entity_id
_entity_poly.type
_entity_poly.pdbx_seq_one_letter_code
_entity_poly.pdbx_strand_id
1 'polypeptide(L)'
;MPFRGSVVSAALLLALTVTLLKTGPSQSAVGADTKPVPAAPLVRTAASGAWSDGKTWEGGKVPEAGARVQIRTGHAVTFDVKADAVIRSIHVAGTLTFARDRDTTLNVGLIKVQPGDDASEDGFDCDAHAPNPDPSKPKPALEVGTAAEPIPAKFKATIRLHHVDGLDKETCPAIICCAGRMDLHGAPLAHTWVKLATHAKAGENTVTVPGDLSGWRAGDRVILTGTFHPDGNEKTPTLTTTAQTEERVLVSVRGREERGATLKLDKPLAFEHYAEGEFRGEVANLSRNVVVESADPNGVRGHTMYHKHSAGSISYAEFRHLGKRDVLGKYAIHFHLCRDTMRGSSVVGASIWDSHNRWLTIHGTESLVVRDCVGYKSVGHGFFLEDGTETHNVLDNNLAALVLPGKPLPKQMLSFDDNMGAGFWWANCKNSFTRNVAAECSEYGFAFECRRAADFDPVQPVLQADGSRKKQDIRTLPFIRFEDNECHAMPFFGMNLRGLTRPVGKIMQFAEQNKALAKEAMEAIPDVDHPFHITRLKVWDTRWPFHAGTTGVYIDGLNVYRSTYGMWRSVTDRHSYRNLKFSETSNRDIHMPLSIGMPEEEVNKGPAQGAYYTGIGGMLDDQPPHTVVTDVHPEGNLLIVRGVTADSGPVKRVTVNGRRAYSLRGEFAEWETVLELPAPGKSVTISAAAEDAGGRAERNPHKFEYRSPGADR
;
A
#
# COMPACT_ATOMS: atom_id res chain seq x y z
N MET A 1 44.42 41.38 -47.00
CA MET A 1 43.27 42.14 -47.54
C MET A 1 42.20 42.22 -46.46
N PRO A 2 41.82 43.42 -46.00
CA PRO A 2 40.77 43.62 -45.01
C PRO A 2 39.44 43.95 -45.70
N PHE A 3 38.31 43.52 -45.12
CA PHE A 3 37.03 44.19 -45.33
C PHE A 3 36.23 44.21 -44.03
N ARG A 4 35.75 45.42 -43.70
CA ARG A 4 34.84 45.76 -42.61
C ARG A 4 33.43 45.27 -42.91
N GLY A 5 32.64 45.00 -41.86
CA GLY A 5 31.19 44.91 -41.95
C GLY A 5 30.53 44.71 -40.59
N SER A 6 29.96 45.80 -40.05
CA SER A 6 29.12 45.83 -38.85
C SER A 6 27.91 44.89 -38.95
N VAL A 7 27.48 44.29 -37.83
CA VAL A 7 26.11 43.77 -37.70
C VAL A 7 25.49 44.28 -36.41
N VAL A 8 24.37 44.97 -36.61
CA VAL A 8 23.46 45.56 -35.64
C VAL A 8 22.65 44.46 -34.96
N SER A 9 22.39 44.64 -33.66
CA SER A 9 21.47 43.82 -32.86
C SER A 9 20.05 43.86 -33.40
N ALA A 10 19.44 42.69 -33.56
CA ALA A 10 17.99 42.53 -33.67
C ALA A 10 17.58 41.33 -32.82
N ALA A 11 16.93 41.61 -31.69
CA ALA A 11 16.22 40.63 -30.88
C ALA A 11 14.97 40.18 -31.65
N LEU A 12 14.87 38.87 -31.92
CA LEU A 12 13.65 38.27 -32.47
C LEU A 12 13.05 37.36 -31.39
N LEU A 13 11.97 37.83 -30.76
CA LEU A 13 11.03 36.99 -30.02
C LEU A 13 10.42 35.99 -31.01
N LEU A 14 10.79 34.71 -30.90
CA LEU A 14 10.05 33.64 -31.56
C LEU A 14 9.08 33.03 -30.53
N ALA A 15 7.82 33.44 -30.60
CA ALA A 15 6.72 32.76 -29.94
C ALA A 15 6.55 31.39 -30.61
N LEU A 16 6.93 30.31 -29.92
CA LEU A 16 6.64 28.95 -30.37
C LEU A 16 5.18 28.62 -30.00
N THR A 17 4.28 28.85 -30.94
CA THR A 17 2.93 28.26 -30.94
C THR A 17 3.07 26.74 -30.98
N VAL A 18 2.65 26.06 -29.90
CA VAL A 18 2.47 24.61 -29.86
C VAL A 18 1.25 24.27 -30.71
N THR A 19 1.48 23.96 -31.98
CA THR A 19 0.48 23.33 -32.82
C THR A 19 0.36 21.88 -32.37
N LEU A 20 -0.75 21.51 -31.72
CA LEU A 20 -1.12 20.11 -31.53
C LEU A 20 -1.23 19.45 -32.91
N LEU A 21 -0.23 18.68 -33.30
CA LEU A 21 -0.39 17.67 -34.34
C LEU A 21 -1.34 16.60 -33.80
N LYS A 22 -2.60 16.67 -34.24
CA LYS A 22 -3.52 15.54 -34.23
C LYS A 22 -2.89 14.43 -35.08
N THR A 23 -2.19 13.50 -34.44
CA THR A 23 -1.89 12.21 -35.06
C THR A 23 -3.22 11.46 -35.12
N GLY A 24 -3.80 11.39 -36.32
CA GLY A 24 -4.91 10.48 -36.60
C GLY A 24 -4.51 9.03 -36.30
N PRO A 25 -5.49 8.14 -36.11
CA PRO A 25 -5.20 6.75 -35.77
C PRO A 25 -4.38 6.12 -36.92
N SER A 26 -3.22 5.60 -36.59
CA SER A 26 -2.45 4.74 -37.49
C SER A 26 -3.30 3.50 -37.78
N GLN A 27 -3.86 3.41 -38.99
CA GLN A 27 -4.44 2.18 -39.50
C GLN A 27 -3.31 1.17 -39.69
N SER A 28 -3.12 0.30 -38.70
CA SER A 28 -2.41 -0.96 -38.91
C SER A 28 -3.31 -1.84 -39.77
N ALA A 29 -2.89 -2.13 -41.00
CA ALA A 29 -3.52 -3.13 -41.84
C ALA A 29 -3.36 -4.51 -41.18
N VAL A 30 -4.46 -5.05 -40.63
CA VAL A 30 -4.55 -6.45 -40.20
C VAL A 30 -5.43 -7.17 -41.22
N GLY A 31 -4.78 -7.80 -42.19
CA GLY A 31 -5.37 -8.88 -42.97
C GLY A 31 -5.13 -10.20 -42.24
N ALA A 32 -6.03 -10.55 -41.32
CA ALA A 32 -6.19 -11.91 -40.83
C ALA A 32 -7.67 -12.16 -40.64
N ASP A 33 -8.18 -13.12 -41.41
CA ASP A 33 -9.56 -13.55 -41.47
C ASP A 33 -9.95 -14.23 -40.15
N THR A 34 -10.31 -13.43 -39.14
CA THR A 34 -10.97 -13.91 -37.92
C THR A 34 -12.46 -13.69 -38.07
N LYS A 35 -13.21 -14.78 -38.24
CA LYS A 35 -14.68 -14.75 -38.11
C LYS A 35 -15.05 -13.97 -36.83
N PRO A 36 -15.97 -12.99 -36.89
CA PRO A 36 -16.41 -12.29 -35.69
C PRO A 36 -17.02 -13.31 -34.72
N VAL A 37 -16.39 -13.48 -33.56
CA VAL A 37 -17.00 -14.22 -32.45
C VAL A 37 -18.30 -13.50 -32.11
N PRO A 38 -19.47 -14.17 -32.13
CA PRO A 38 -20.71 -13.51 -31.78
C PRO A 38 -20.60 -12.89 -30.40
N ALA A 39 -20.97 -11.60 -30.28
CA ALA A 39 -20.89 -10.88 -29.02
C ALA A 39 -21.69 -11.63 -27.95
N ALA A 40 -21.04 -11.92 -26.82
CA ALA A 40 -21.69 -12.61 -25.70
C ALA A 40 -22.98 -11.86 -25.30
N PRO A 41 -24.09 -12.58 -25.04
CA PRO A 41 -25.37 -11.97 -24.74
C PRO A 41 -25.28 -11.11 -23.48
N LEU A 42 -25.84 -9.90 -23.55
CA LEU A 42 -25.91 -8.96 -22.43
C LEU A 42 -27.25 -9.11 -21.70
N VAL A 43 -27.20 -9.66 -20.49
CA VAL A 43 -28.34 -9.82 -19.58
C VAL A 43 -28.39 -8.62 -18.64
N ARG A 44 -29.54 -7.96 -18.55
CA ARG A 44 -29.72 -6.78 -17.70
C ARG A 44 -30.72 -7.06 -16.60
N THR A 45 -30.60 -6.34 -15.49
CA THR A 45 -31.59 -6.38 -14.42
C THR A 45 -32.90 -5.73 -14.86
N ALA A 46 -34.03 -6.44 -14.78
CA ALA A 46 -35.38 -5.90 -14.98
C ALA A 46 -35.92 -5.18 -13.74
N ALA A 47 -35.53 -5.62 -12.54
CA ALA A 47 -35.86 -4.99 -11.25
C ALA A 47 -34.75 -5.26 -10.22
N SER A 48 -34.87 -4.70 -9.02
CA SER A 48 -34.06 -5.13 -7.86
C SER A 48 -34.53 -6.51 -7.37
N GLY A 49 -33.63 -7.31 -6.81
CA GLY A 49 -33.98 -8.64 -6.31
C GLY A 49 -32.78 -9.55 -6.03
N ALA A 50 -33.05 -10.82 -5.75
CA ALA A 50 -32.00 -11.83 -5.60
C ALA A 50 -31.40 -12.20 -6.97
N TRP A 51 -30.11 -12.52 -7.01
CA TRP A 51 -29.45 -13.00 -8.23
C TRP A 51 -30.11 -14.30 -8.72
N SER A 52 -30.51 -15.16 -7.79
CA SER A 52 -31.18 -16.44 -8.05
C SER A 52 -32.61 -16.33 -8.60
N ASP A 53 -33.27 -15.16 -8.51
CA ASP A 53 -34.64 -14.97 -9.00
C ASP A 53 -34.64 -14.53 -10.47
N GLY A 54 -35.29 -15.31 -11.33
CA GLY A 54 -35.48 -14.96 -12.75
C GLY A 54 -36.17 -13.61 -12.96
N LYS A 55 -37.03 -13.17 -12.03
CA LYS A 55 -37.73 -11.86 -12.09
C LYS A 55 -36.79 -10.67 -11.95
N THR A 56 -35.59 -10.86 -11.38
CA THR A 56 -34.55 -9.82 -11.31
C THR A 56 -34.04 -9.47 -12.70
N TRP A 57 -34.16 -10.36 -13.68
CA TRP A 57 -33.48 -10.29 -14.97
C TRP A 57 -34.45 -10.09 -16.14
N GLU A 58 -34.03 -9.32 -17.15
CA GLU A 58 -34.76 -9.23 -18.41
C GLU A 58 -34.87 -10.60 -19.07
N GLY A 59 -36.07 -10.94 -19.57
CA GLY A 59 -36.35 -12.25 -20.13
C GLY A 59 -36.64 -13.35 -19.09
N GLY A 60 -36.65 -13.04 -17.79
CA GLY A 60 -37.10 -13.97 -16.75
C GLY A 60 -36.10 -15.10 -16.44
N LYS A 61 -34.84 -14.98 -16.87
CA LYS A 61 -33.81 -16.00 -16.74
C LYS A 61 -32.57 -15.44 -16.04
N VAL A 62 -32.04 -16.21 -15.09
CA VAL A 62 -30.79 -15.91 -14.38
C VAL A 62 -29.60 -15.95 -15.36
N PRO A 63 -28.57 -15.09 -15.21
CA PRO A 63 -27.37 -15.13 -16.03
C PRO A 63 -26.70 -16.50 -16.03
N GLU A 64 -26.44 -17.02 -17.22
CA GLU A 64 -25.75 -18.29 -17.45
C GLU A 64 -24.25 -18.08 -17.68
N ALA A 65 -23.49 -19.17 -17.77
CA ALA A 65 -22.06 -19.11 -18.07
C ALA A 65 -21.77 -18.37 -19.38
N GLY A 66 -20.74 -17.52 -19.39
CA GLY A 66 -20.36 -16.70 -20.53
C GLY A 66 -21.20 -15.43 -20.74
N ALA A 67 -22.26 -15.21 -19.94
CA ALA A 67 -23.06 -14.01 -20.05
C ALA A 67 -22.28 -12.74 -19.69
N ARG A 68 -22.60 -11.64 -20.37
CA ARG A 68 -22.28 -10.29 -19.92
C ARG A 68 -23.46 -9.82 -19.10
N VAL A 69 -23.23 -9.28 -17.91
CA VAL A 69 -24.28 -8.88 -16.98
C VAL A 69 -24.21 -7.38 -16.75
N GLN A 70 -25.35 -6.72 -16.72
CA GLN A 70 -25.45 -5.31 -16.31
C GLN A 70 -26.50 -5.14 -15.22
N ILE A 71 -26.05 -4.62 -14.08
CA ILE A 71 -26.93 -4.17 -12.99
C ILE A 71 -27.18 -2.69 -13.22
N ARG A 72 -28.42 -2.33 -13.58
CA ARG A 72 -28.77 -0.98 -14.01
C ARG A 72 -28.75 0.02 -12.85
N THR A 73 -28.55 1.29 -13.19
CA THR A 73 -28.68 2.41 -12.24
C THR A 73 -30.02 2.33 -11.49
N GLY A 74 -29.97 2.45 -10.16
CA GLY A 74 -31.16 2.38 -9.29
C GLY A 74 -31.65 0.97 -8.95
N HIS A 75 -31.05 -0.08 -9.54
CA HIS A 75 -31.34 -1.47 -9.16
C HIS A 75 -30.34 -1.97 -8.12
N ALA A 76 -30.81 -2.82 -7.21
CA ALA A 76 -29.99 -3.52 -6.23
C ALA A 76 -30.16 -5.04 -6.38
N VAL A 77 -29.06 -5.76 -6.54
CA VAL A 77 -29.04 -7.21 -6.68
C VAL A 77 -28.32 -7.83 -5.49
N THR A 78 -28.96 -8.79 -4.83
CA THR A 78 -28.31 -9.63 -3.81
C THR A 78 -27.72 -10.88 -4.45
N PHE A 79 -26.41 -11.02 -4.47
CA PHE A 79 -25.74 -12.25 -4.90
C PHE A 79 -25.85 -13.31 -3.79
N ASP A 80 -26.75 -14.26 -3.97
CA ASP A 80 -27.21 -15.22 -2.95
C ASP A 80 -26.91 -16.68 -3.32
N VAL A 81 -25.96 -16.89 -4.23
CA VAL A 81 -25.66 -18.21 -4.82
C VAL A 81 -24.20 -18.63 -4.64
N LYS A 82 -24.01 -19.94 -4.58
CA LYS A 82 -22.72 -20.60 -4.81
C LYS A 82 -22.72 -21.13 -6.23
N ALA A 83 -22.30 -20.30 -7.18
CA ALA A 83 -22.44 -20.60 -8.61
C ALA A 83 -21.18 -21.27 -9.17
N ASP A 84 -21.35 -22.33 -9.95
CA ASP A 84 -20.26 -22.93 -10.74
C ASP A 84 -20.09 -22.23 -12.10
N ALA A 85 -21.13 -21.55 -12.58
CA ALA A 85 -21.11 -20.82 -13.85
C ALA A 85 -20.08 -19.67 -13.82
N VAL A 86 -19.23 -19.61 -14.85
CA VAL A 86 -18.28 -18.52 -15.05
C VAL A 86 -18.97 -17.40 -15.83
N ILE A 87 -19.23 -16.28 -15.17
CA ILE A 87 -19.78 -15.08 -15.80
C ILE A 87 -18.67 -14.36 -16.55
N ARG A 88 -18.91 -13.93 -17.79
CA ARG A 88 -17.86 -13.27 -18.59
C ARG A 88 -17.50 -11.92 -18.01
N SER A 89 -18.49 -11.07 -17.79
CA SER A 89 -18.32 -9.74 -17.22
C SER A 89 -19.57 -9.26 -16.49
N ILE A 90 -19.39 -8.44 -15.46
CA ILE A 90 -20.46 -7.78 -14.71
C ILE A 90 -20.16 -6.28 -14.67
N HIS A 91 -21.00 -5.50 -15.34
CA HIS A 91 -21.06 -4.05 -15.21
C HIS A 91 -22.03 -3.67 -14.10
N VAL A 92 -21.53 -3.04 -13.05
CA VAL A 92 -22.29 -2.62 -11.87
C VAL A 92 -22.50 -1.11 -11.94
N ALA A 93 -23.68 -0.70 -12.44
CA ALA A 93 -24.14 0.68 -12.45
C ALA A 93 -25.13 1.00 -11.30
N GLY A 94 -25.81 -0.04 -10.79
CA GLY A 94 -26.57 -0.02 -9.54
C GLY A 94 -25.75 -0.58 -8.37
N THR A 95 -26.33 -1.49 -7.60
CA THR A 95 -25.66 -2.12 -6.45
C THR A 95 -25.65 -3.65 -6.59
N LEU A 96 -24.50 -4.26 -6.35
CA LEU A 96 -24.32 -5.70 -6.19
C LEU A 96 -23.85 -6.00 -4.76
N THR A 97 -24.71 -6.62 -3.96
CA THR A 97 -24.42 -6.94 -2.56
C THR A 97 -24.36 -8.45 -2.36
N PHE A 98 -23.34 -8.96 -1.68
CA PHE A 98 -23.23 -10.39 -1.38
C PHE A 98 -24.07 -10.75 -0.16
N ALA A 99 -24.78 -11.88 -0.24
CA ALA A 99 -25.57 -12.40 0.87
C ALA A 99 -24.67 -12.68 2.09
N ARG A 100 -25.16 -12.28 3.27
CA ARG A 100 -24.47 -12.41 4.57
C ARG A 100 -24.97 -13.59 5.40
N ASP A 101 -25.95 -14.32 4.91
CA ASP A 101 -26.66 -15.40 5.61
C ASP A 101 -26.30 -16.79 5.07
N ARG A 102 -25.36 -16.89 4.11
CA ARG A 102 -24.96 -18.13 3.43
C ARG A 102 -23.59 -17.99 2.77
N ASP A 103 -23.02 -19.11 2.36
CA ASP A 103 -21.83 -19.13 1.51
C ASP A 103 -22.17 -18.69 0.08
N THR A 104 -21.27 -17.90 -0.52
CA THR A 104 -21.38 -17.41 -1.89
C THR A 104 -20.08 -17.60 -2.66
N THR A 105 -20.19 -17.97 -3.94
CA THR A 105 -19.06 -18.09 -4.87
C THR A 105 -19.46 -17.49 -6.20
N LEU A 106 -18.79 -16.40 -6.59
CA LEU A 106 -18.90 -15.79 -7.91
C LEU A 106 -17.66 -16.15 -8.72
N ASN A 107 -17.84 -16.88 -9.83
CA ASN A 107 -16.79 -17.10 -10.82
C ASN A 107 -16.99 -16.08 -11.95
N VAL A 108 -16.00 -15.20 -12.19
CA VAL A 108 -16.18 -14.07 -13.10
C VAL A 108 -14.90 -13.66 -13.82
N GLY A 109 -15.01 -13.18 -15.07
CA GLY A 109 -13.88 -12.60 -15.81
C GLY A 109 -13.60 -11.14 -15.46
N LEU A 110 -14.62 -10.29 -15.42
CA LEU A 110 -14.48 -8.88 -15.09
C LEU A 110 -15.64 -8.41 -14.21
N ILE A 111 -15.35 -7.70 -13.13
CA ILE A 111 -16.33 -6.84 -12.47
C ILE A 111 -15.90 -5.39 -12.69
N LYS A 112 -16.77 -4.58 -13.27
CA LYS A 112 -16.54 -3.15 -13.49
C LYS A 112 -17.62 -2.37 -12.75
N VAL A 113 -17.22 -1.61 -11.73
CA VAL A 113 -18.12 -0.77 -10.91
C VAL A 113 -18.01 0.66 -11.41
N GLN A 114 -18.96 1.09 -12.23
CA GLN A 114 -18.91 2.39 -12.89
C GLN A 114 -20.33 2.91 -13.19
N PRO A 115 -20.58 4.23 -13.07
CA PRO A 115 -21.86 4.80 -13.44
C PRO A 115 -22.12 4.73 -14.95
N GLY A 116 -23.40 4.69 -15.33
CA GLY A 116 -23.84 4.69 -16.73
C GLY A 116 -24.03 3.28 -17.31
N ASP A 117 -24.26 3.21 -18.61
CA ASP A 117 -24.66 1.97 -19.30
C ASP A 117 -23.56 1.33 -20.15
N ASP A 118 -22.32 1.81 -20.04
CA ASP A 118 -21.18 1.24 -20.77
C ASP A 118 -20.71 -0.08 -20.15
N ALA A 119 -21.24 -1.19 -20.66
CA ALA A 119 -20.82 -2.54 -20.31
C ALA A 119 -19.56 -3.00 -21.10
N SER A 120 -18.65 -2.09 -21.44
CA SER A 120 -17.36 -2.40 -22.07
C SER A 120 -16.53 -3.34 -21.19
N GLU A 121 -15.72 -4.18 -21.83
CA GLU A 121 -14.94 -5.24 -21.16
C GLU A 121 -13.47 -4.84 -20.95
N ASP A 122 -13.22 -3.55 -20.72
CA ASP A 122 -11.90 -3.03 -20.35
C ASP A 122 -11.64 -3.23 -18.86
N GLY A 123 -10.60 -4.00 -18.56
CA GLY A 123 -10.16 -4.32 -17.20
C GLY A 123 -9.06 -3.41 -16.65
N PHE A 124 -8.85 -2.22 -17.22
CA PHE A 124 -7.82 -1.30 -16.74
C PHE A 124 -8.20 0.18 -16.82
N ASP A 125 -8.51 0.73 -18.00
CA ASP A 125 -8.62 2.19 -18.17
C ASP A 125 -10.03 2.75 -17.91
N CYS A 126 -10.12 3.73 -17.02
CA CYS A 126 -11.30 4.59 -16.88
C CYS A 126 -10.99 6.04 -16.42
N ASP A 127 -9.74 6.31 -16.02
CA ASP A 127 -9.31 7.59 -15.43
C ASP A 127 -9.34 8.79 -16.39
N ALA A 128 -9.10 8.59 -17.68
CA ALA A 128 -8.97 9.71 -18.62
C ALA A 128 -10.31 10.34 -19.07
N HIS A 129 -11.45 9.70 -18.77
CA HIS A 129 -12.76 10.08 -19.34
C HIS A 129 -13.94 10.05 -18.36
N ALA A 130 -13.75 9.72 -17.08
CA ALA A 130 -14.85 9.72 -16.13
C ALA A 130 -15.24 11.16 -15.74
N PRO A 131 -16.45 11.65 -16.05
CA PRO A 131 -16.92 12.94 -15.55
C PRO A 131 -16.96 12.92 -14.03
N ASN A 132 -16.74 14.08 -13.40
CA ASN A 132 -16.92 14.23 -11.94
C ASN A 132 -18.29 13.65 -11.56
N PRO A 133 -18.35 12.66 -10.64
CA PRO A 133 -19.62 12.05 -10.29
C PRO A 133 -20.52 13.09 -9.62
N ASP A 134 -21.78 13.09 -10.02
CA ASP A 134 -22.82 13.92 -9.40
C ASP A 134 -23.08 13.43 -7.96
N PRO A 135 -22.74 14.22 -6.93
CA PRO A 135 -22.87 13.79 -5.54
C PRO A 135 -24.33 13.60 -5.09
N SER A 136 -25.31 14.06 -5.89
CA SER A 136 -26.73 13.86 -5.62
C SER A 136 -27.24 12.47 -6.06
N LYS A 137 -26.47 11.75 -6.88
CA LYS A 137 -26.85 10.43 -7.39
C LYS A 137 -26.22 9.32 -6.55
N PRO A 138 -26.93 8.20 -6.33
CA PRO A 138 -26.32 7.02 -5.71
C PRO A 138 -25.11 6.55 -6.52
N LYS A 139 -23.98 6.32 -5.83
CA LYS A 139 -22.82 5.70 -6.45
C LYS A 139 -23.11 4.23 -6.75
N PRO A 140 -22.70 3.70 -7.91
CA PRO A 140 -22.68 2.26 -8.13
C PRO A 140 -21.84 1.58 -7.06
N ALA A 141 -22.25 0.40 -6.59
CA ALA A 141 -21.60 -0.23 -5.45
C ALA A 141 -21.43 -1.74 -5.62
N LEU A 142 -20.22 -2.25 -5.37
CA LEU A 142 -19.95 -3.65 -5.08
C LEU A 142 -19.74 -3.80 -3.57
N GLU A 143 -20.60 -4.56 -2.90
CA GLU A 143 -20.62 -4.70 -1.45
C GLU A 143 -20.49 -6.17 -1.03
N VAL A 144 -19.29 -6.58 -0.64
CA VAL A 144 -19.03 -7.88 -0.02
C VAL A 144 -18.93 -7.67 1.48
N GLY A 145 -20.08 -7.44 2.12
CA GLY A 145 -20.17 -6.91 3.47
C GLY A 145 -19.91 -5.39 3.50
N THR A 146 -20.11 -4.79 4.67
CA THR A 146 -19.76 -3.38 4.95
C THR A 146 -18.94 -3.31 6.24
N ALA A 147 -18.33 -2.15 6.54
CA ALA A 147 -17.59 -1.96 7.80
C ALA A 147 -18.46 -2.22 9.05
N ALA A 148 -19.71 -1.74 9.05
CA ALA A 148 -20.68 -1.98 10.12
C ALA A 148 -21.20 -3.42 10.14
N GLU A 149 -21.29 -4.01 8.95
CA GLU A 149 -21.98 -5.25 8.70
C GLU A 149 -21.12 -6.17 7.81
N PRO A 150 -19.98 -6.67 8.33
CA PRO A 150 -19.10 -7.54 7.56
C PRO A 150 -19.78 -8.89 7.27
N ILE A 151 -19.22 -9.67 6.33
CA ILE A 151 -19.62 -11.07 6.14
C ILE A 151 -19.36 -11.82 7.46
N PRO A 152 -20.37 -12.45 8.10
CA PRO A 152 -20.19 -13.15 9.36
C PRO A 152 -19.18 -14.30 9.27
N ALA A 153 -18.39 -14.53 10.33
CA ALA A 153 -17.29 -15.52 10.35
C ALA A 153 -17.69 -16.97 9.99
N LYS A 154 -18.98 -17.30 10.14
CA LYS A 154 -19.55 -18.61 9.80
C LYS A 154 -19.78 -18.83 8.29
N PHE A 155 -19.80 -17.77 7.50
CA PHE A 155 -20.05 -17.82 6.07
C PHE A 155 -18.86 -17.31 5.28
N LYS A 156 -18.72 -17.81 4.05
CA LYS A 156 -17.67 -17.43 3.12
C LYS A 156 -18.24 -16.73 1.88
N ALA A 157 -17.66 -15.60 1.50
CA ALA A 157 -17.91 -14.95 0.22
C ALA A 157 -16.64 -15.01 -0.64
N THR A 158 -16.73 -15.66 -1.80
CA THR A 158 -15.59 -15.84 -2.71
C THR A 158 -15.87 -15.19 -4.06
N ILE A 159 -14.99 -14.30 -4.51
CA ILE A 159 -14.90 -13.86 -5.90
C ILE A 159 -13.69 -14.55 -6.51
N ARG A 160 -13.94 -15.43 -7.48
CA ARG A 160 -12.92 -16.16 -8.23
C ARG A 160 -12.81 -15.58 -9.63
N LEU A 161 -11.65 -15.04 -9.95
CA LEU A 161 -11.32 -14.38 -11.20
C LEU A 161 -10.84 -15.40 -12.24
N HIS A 162 -11.61 -15.56 -13.32
CA HIS A 162 -11.32 -16.48 -14.42
C HIS A 162 -10.90 -15.71 -15.66
N HIS A 163 -9.76 -16.05 -16.27
CA HIS A 163 -9.56 -15.57 -17.64
C HIS A 163 -10.56 -16.26 -18.55
N VAL A 164 -11.36 -15.48 -19.28
CA VAL A 164 -12.37 -15.96 -20.23
C VAL A 164 -11.87 -15.65 -21.64
N ASP A 165 -11.96 -16.63 -22.53
CA ASP A 165 -11.50 -16.47 -23.92
C ASP A 165 -12.14 -15.25 -24.60
N GLY A 166 -11.32 -14.49 -25.32
CA GLY A 166 -11.72 -13.23 -25.96
C GLY A 166 -11.75 -12.01 -25.02
N LEU A 167 -11.50 -12.14 -23.71
CA LEU A 167 -11.10 -10.99 -22.89
C LEU A 167 -9.59 -10.76 -23.04
N ASP A 168 -9.19 -9.49 -23.01
CA ASP A 168 -7.78 -9.12 -23.04
C ASP A 168 -7.02 -9.73 -21.84
N LYS A 169 -6.00 -10.53 -22.13
CA LYS A 169 -5.19 -11.23 -21.13
C LYS A 169 -4.37 -10.28 -20.26
N GLU A 170 -4.04 -9.09 -20.76
CA GLU A 170 -3.27 -8.10 -20.02
C GLU A 170 -4.12 -7.42 -18.94
N THR A 171 -5.35 -7.05 -19.28
CA THR A 171 -6.24 -6.29 -18.40
C THR A 171 -7.25 -7.15 -17.64
N CYS A 172 -7.57 -8.36 -18.12
CA CYS A 172 -8.51 -9.29 -17.48
C CYS A 172 -7.84 -10.62 -17.08
N PRO A 173 -8.33 -11.31 -16.03
CA PRO A 173 -9.51 -10.96 -15.25
C PRO A 173 -9.27 -9.88 -14.21
N ALA A 174 -10.32 -9.18 -13.77
CA ALA A 174 -10.16 -8.05 -12.86
C ALA A 174 -11.41 -7.66 -12.06
N ILE A 175 -11.20 -6.88 -11.01
CA ILE A 175 -12.23 -6.06 -10.36
C ILE A 175 -11.79 -4.60 -10.42
N ILE A 176 -12.54 -3.75 -11.13
CA ILE A 176 -12.21 -2.35 -11.34
C ILE A 176 -13.32 -1.47 -10.78
N CYS A 177 -12.97 -0.53 -9.91
CA CYS A 177 -13.86 0.50 -9.39
C CYS A 177 -13.51 1.85 -10.02
N CYS A 178 -14.45 2.45 -10.73
CA CYS A 178 -14.31 3.71 -11.47
C CYS A 178 -15.43 4.66 -11.07
N ALA A 179 -15.13 5.63 -10.21
CA ALA A 179 -16.13 6.57 -9.65
C ALA A 179 -17.30 5.91 -8.87
N GLY A 180 -17.21 4.60 -8.61
CA GLY A 180 -18.15 3.81 -7.82
C GLY A 180 -17.73 3.66 -6.37
N ARG A 181 -18.29 2.66 -5.70
CA ARG A 181 -17.96 2.24 -4.34
C ARG A 181 -17.63 0.74 -4.35
N MET A 182 -16.51 0.33 -3.79
CA MET A 182 -16.16 -1.09 -3.65
C MET A 182 -15.75 -1.37 -2.21
N ASP A 183 -16.49 -2.26 -1.56
CA ASP A 183 -16.33 -2.62 -0.14
C ASP A 183 -16.18 -4.13 0.01
N LEU A 184 -15.12 -4.54 0.71
CA LEU A 184 -14.76 -5.94 0.93
C LEU A 184 -14.48 -6.14 2.41
N HIS A 185 -15.49 -6.56 3.17
CA HIS A 185 -15.42 -6.64 4.63
C HIS A 185 -15.72 -8.05 5.15
N GLY A 186 -14.66 -8.74 5.56
CA GLY A 186 -14.74 -10.01 6.26
C GLY A 186 -14.83 -9.86 7.78
N ALA A 187 -14.92 -10.99 8.46
CA ALA A 187 -14.98 -11.06 9.91
C ALA A 187 -13.66 -10.57 10.54
N PRO A 188 -13.72 -9.64 11.52
CA PRO A 188 -12.53 -9.15 12.21
C PRO A 188 -11.74 -10.24 12.94
N LEU A 189 -10.42 -10.04 13.00
CA LEU A 189 -9.50 -10.77 13.88
C LEU A 189 -8.98 -9.82 14.95
N ALA A 190 -8.79 -10.29 16.18
CA ALA A 190 -8.17 -9.47 17.24
C ALA A 190 -6.75 -9.02 16.83
N HIS A 191 -5.96 -9.95 16.27
CA HIS A 191 -4.68 -9.70 15.64
C HIS A 191 -4.55 -10.49 14.34
N THR A 192 -3.97 -9.89 13.31
CA THR A 192 -3.69 -10.59 12.04
C THR A 192 -2.34 -11.31 12.06
N TRP A 193 -1.42 -10.84 12.90
CA TRP A 193 -0.12 -11.43 13.16
C TRP A 193 0.35 -11.07 14.57
N VAL A 194 1.25 -11.88 15.12
CA VAL A 194 1.85 -11.72 16.45
C VAL A 194 3.30 -12.17 16.44
N LYS A 195 4.12 -11.69 17.38
CA LYS A 195 5.48 -12.20 17.59
C LYS A 195 5.47 -13.48 18.42
N LEU A 196 6.43 -14.35 18.20
CA LEU A 196 6.64 -15.58 18.97
C LEU A 196 6.94 -15.28 20.45
N ALA A 197 6.28 -15.99 21.37
CA ALA A 197 6.55 -15.86 22.81
C ALA A 197 7.83 -16.59 23.25
N THR A 198 8.18 -17.67 22.56
CA THR A 198 9.38 -18.49 22.78
C THR A 198 9.92 -18.99 21.45
N HIS A 199 11.19 -19.41 21.41
CA HIS A 199 11.76 -20.07 20.22
C HIS A 199 10.83 -21.18 19.71
N ALA A 200 10.67 -21.26 18.40
CA ALA A 200 10.03 -22.39 17.74
C ALA A 200 11.11 -23.17 16.99
N LYS A 201 11.45 -24.36 17.47
CA LYS A 201 12.59 -25.12 16.94
C LYS A 201 12.19 -25.96 15.73
N ALA A 202 13.15 -26.22 14.85
CA ALA A 202 13.00 -27.22 13.81
C ALA A 202 12.58 -28.58 14.42
N GLY A 203 11.61 -29.24 13.81
CA GLY A 203 11.00 -30.48 14.31
C GLY A 203 9.83 -30.30 15.28
N GLU A 204 9.60 -29.09 15.81
CA GLU A 204 8.41 -28.81 16.63
C GLU A 204 7.18 -28.54 15.76
N ASN A 205 5.99 -28.90 16.23
CA ASN A 205 4.71 -28.58 15.58
C ASN A 205 3.78 -27.79 16.51
N THR A 206 4.33 -27.23 17.57
CA THR A 206 3.59 -26.47 18.57
C THR A 206 4.34 -25.18 18.84
N VAL A 207 3.62 -24.06 18.81
CA VAL A 207 4.19 -22.72 18.89
C VAL A 207 3.44 -21.91 19.92
N THR A 208 4.16 -21.11 20.71
CA THR A 208 3.55 -20.26 21.74
C THR A 208 3.65 -18.80 21.32
N VAL A 209 2.54 -18.07 21.45
CA VAL A 209 2.44 -16.64 21.11
C VAL A 209 1.69 -15.88 22.21
N PRO A 210 1.94 -14.58 22.41
CA PRO A 210 1.24 -13.77 23.39
C PRO A 210 -0.14 -13.33 22.88
N GLY A 211 -0.98 -12.86 23.80
CA GLY A 211 -2.18 -12.08 23.49
C GLY A 211 -3.42 -12.87 23.10
N ASP A 212 -4.41 -12.11 22.64
CA ASP A 212 -5.69 -12.61 22.16
C ASP A 212 -5.62 -13.03 20.69
N LEU A 213 -6.03 -14.25 20.38
CA LEU A 213 -6.14 -14.74 19.01
C LEU A 213 -7.60 -14.94 18.58
N SER A 214 -8.53 -14.20 19.17
CA SER A 214 -9.94 -14.24 18.80
C SER A 214 -10.10 -14.06 17.29
N GLY A 215 -10.82 -15.01 16.68
CA GLY A 215 -11.00 -15.15 15.25
C GLY A 215 -10.11 -16.20 14.58
N TRP A 216 -8.95 -16.56 15.16
CA TRP A 216 -8.11 -17.66 14.65
C TRP A 216 -8.74 -19.01 15.00
N ARG A 217 -8.69 -19.96 14.07
CA ARG A 217 -9.30 -21.29 14.23
C ARG A 217 -8.52 -22.40 13.56
N ALA A 218 -8.85 -23.64 13.93
CA ALA A 218 -8.38 -24.81 13.20
C ALA A 218 -8.78 -24.72 11.71
N GLY A 219 -7.86 -25.09 10.83
CA GLY A 219 -8.01 -24.95 9.38
C GLY A 219 -7.45 -23.65 8.80
N ASP A 220 -7.18 -22.63 9.63
CA ASP A 220 -6.56 -21.39 9.14
C ASP A 220 -5.13 -21.66 8.68
N ARG A 221 -4.77 -21.04 7.55
CA ARG A 221 -3.40 -21.01 7.05
C ARG A 221 -2.62 -19.93 7.77
N VAL A 222 -1.43 -20.29 8.26
CA VAL A 222 -0.50 -19.35 8.90
C VAL A 222 0.87 -19.43 8.25
N ILE A 223 1.66 -18.37 8.41
CA ILE A 223 3.10 -18.39 8.15
C ILE A 223 3.87 -18.18 9.44
N LEU A 224 5.09 -18.72 9.48
CA LEU A 224 6.12 -18.34 10.44
C LEU A 224 7.28 -17.71 9.66
N THR A 225 7.69 -16.50 10.02
CA THR A 225 8.74 -15.77 9.27
C THR A 225 10.11 -16.37 9.50
N GLY A 226 10.94 -16.43 8.46
CA GLY A 226 12.35 -16.76 8.59
C GLY A 226 13.05 -15.71 9.46
N THR A 227 14.00 -16.15 10.28
CA THR A 227 14.64 -15.30 11.31
C THR A 227 16.16 -15.24 11.20
N PHE A 228 16.73 -15.95 10.22
CA PHE A 228 18.16 -15.98 10.00
C PHE A 228 18.45 -15.49 8.59
N HIS A 229 19.46 -14.63 8.47
CA HIS A 229 20.03 -14.30 7.16
C HIS A 229 20.45 -15.60 6.46
N PRO A 230 20.13 -15.79 5.17
CA PRO A 230 20.62 -16.94 4.43
C PRO A 230 22.15 -16.86 4.25
N ASP A 231 22.89 -17.58 5.09
CA ASP A 231 24.34 -17.72 4.96
C ASP A 231 24.68 -18.55 3.72
N GLY A 232 25.02 -17.88 2.62
CA GLY A 232 25.48 -18.51 1.38
C GLY A 232 26.83 -17.98 0.94
N ASN A 233 27.85 -18.85 0.96
CA ASN A 233 29.18 -18.61 0.36
C ASN A 233 29.17 -18.79 -1.17
N GLU A 234 27.99 -18.72 -1.80
CA GLU A 234 27.82 -18.86 -3.24
C GLU A 234 27.64 -17.51 -3.92
N LYS A 235 28.09 -17.41 -5.17
CA LYS A 235 27.79 -16.26 -6.03
C LYS A 235 26.26 -16.22 -6.22
N THR A 236 25.60 -15.33 -5.48
CA THR A 236 24.16 -14.99 -5.48
C THR A 236 23.18 -16.09 -5.03
N PRO A 237 23.06 -16.39 -3.71
CA PRO A 237 21.84 -16.98 -3.19
C PRO A 237 20.67 -16.01 -3.43
N THR A 238 19.63 -16.48 -4.11
CA THR A 238 18.35 -15.78 -4.21
C THR A 238 17.42 -16.32 -3.12
N LEU A 239 16.59 -15.46 -2.51
CA LEU A 239 15.57 -15.91 -1.54
C LEU A 239 14.64 -16.98 -2.10
N THR A 240 14.55 -17.12 -3.42
CA THR A 240 13.80 -18.19 -4.09
C THR A 240 14.19 -19.61 -3.66
N THR A 241 15.41 -19.83 -3.17
CA THR A 241 15.89 -21.16 -2.76
C THR A 241 16.35 -21.24 -1.31
N THR A 242 16.44 -20.12 -0.62
CA THR A 242 17.04 -20.01 0.73
C THR A 242 16.08 -19.48 1.79
N ALA A 243 14.84 -19.12 1.40
CA ALA A 243 13.83 -18.63 2.32
C ALA A 243 13.50 -19.67 3.40
N GLN A 244 13.35 -19.17 4.62
CA GLN A 244 13.01 -19.94 5.82
C GLN A 244 11.59 -19.65 6.32
N THR A 245 10.90 -18.67 5.75
CA THR A 245 9.47 -18.46 6.03
C THR A 245 8.68 -19.68 5.58
N GLU A 246 7.86 -20.23 6.47
CA GLU A 246 7.13 -21.46 6.18
C GLU A 246 5.63 -21.35 6.40
N GLU A 247 4.86 -21.95 5.49
CA GLU A 247 3.40 -22.08 5.60
C GLU A 247 3.01 -23.32 6.41
N ARG A 248 2.00 -23.16 7.26
CA ARG A 248 1.38 -24.20 8.06
C ARG A 248 -0.13 -24.05 8.09
N VAL A 249 -0.82 -25.11 8.50
CA VAL A 249 -2.26 -25.08 8.81
C VAL A 249 -2.45 -25.32 10.29
N LEU A 250 -3.28 -24.53 10.94
CA LEU A 250 -3.60 -24.70 12.35
C LEU A 250 -4.47 -25.95 12.54
N VAL A 251 -4.02 -26.88 13.38
CA VAL A 251 -4.81 -28.02 13.85
C VAL A 251 -5.69 -27.60 15.03
N SER A 252 -5.19 -26.72 15.90
CA SER A 252 -5.97 -26.16 17.01
C SER A 252 -5.30 -24.92 17.57
N VAL A 253 -6.11 -24.00 18.09
CA VAL A 253 -5.68 -22.85 18.92
C VAL A 253 -6.14 -23.12 20.34
N ARG A 254 -5.21 -23.07 21.32
CA ARG A 254 -5.50 -23.30 22.74
C ARG A 254 -4.92 -22.18 23.57
N GLY A 255 -5.74 -21.41 24.28
CA GLY A 255 -5.31 -20.32 25.15
C GLY A 255 -6.38 -19.25 25.26
N ARG A 256 -6.26 -18.39 26.28
CA ARG A 256 -7.11 -17.21 26.48
C ARG A 256 -6.23 -16.02 26.83
N GLU A 257 -6.75 -14.84 26.50
CA GLU A 257 -6.20 -13.47 26.51
C GLU A 257 -5.04 -13.17 27.50
N GLU A 258 -5.06 -13.72 28.72
CA GLU A 258 -4.12 -13.38 29.80
C GLU A 258 -2.87 -14.27 29.91
N ARG A 259 -2.81 -15.44 29.25
CA ARG A 259 -1.70 -16.43 29.43
C ARG A 259 -0.95 -16.79 28.16
N GLY A 260 -1.27 -16.12 27.05
CA GLY A 260 -0.81 -16.49 25.71
C GLY A 260 -1.58 -17.68 25.13
N ALA A 261 -1.31 -17.95 23.86
CA ALA A 261 -1.94 -19.01 23.09
C ALA A 261 -0.89 -20.00 22.56
N THR A 262 -1.28 -21.27 22.56
CA THR A 262 -0.55 -22.37 21.95
C THR A 262 -1.23 -22.74 20.63
N LEU A 263 -0.46 -22.68 19.56
CA LEU A 263 -0.84 -23.05 18.21
C LEU A 263 -0.30 -24.45 17.92
N LYS A 264 -1.18 -25.39 17.59
CA LYS A 264 -0.78 -26.70 17.05
C LYS A 264 -0.80 -26.63 15.53
N LEU A 265 0.31 -26.98 14.89
CA LEU A 265 0.52 -26.98 13.45
C LEU A 265 0.27 -28.38 12.87
N ASP A 266 -0.09 -28.44 11.59
CA ASP A 266 -0.36 -29.68 10.84
C ASP A 266 0.89 -30.54 10.64
N LYS A 267 2.06 -29.90 10.48
CA LYS A 267 3.35 -30.57 10.30
C LYS A 267 4.47 -29.87 11.08
N PRO A 268 5.52 -30.60 11.49
CA PRO A 268 6.71 -30.02 12.12
C PRO A 268 7.35 -28.90 11.30
N LEU A 269 7.95 -27.93 11.98
CA LEU A 269 8.77 -26.86 11.40
C LEU A 269 10.04 -27.45 10.78
N ALA A 270 10.43 -26.97 9.61
CA ALA A 270 11.68 -27.34 8.96
C ALA A 270 12.85 -26.48 9.47
N PHE A 271 12.56 -25.23 9.83
CA PHE A 271 13.54 -24.26 10.32
C PHE A 271 13.28 -23.88 11.78
N GLU A 272 14.32 -23.35 12.41
CA GLU A 272 14.16 -22.63 13.67
C GLU A 272 13.63 -21.22 13.39
N HIS A 273 12.74 -20.75 14.25
CA HIS A 273 12.27 -19.37 14.29
C HIS A 273 12.64 -18.75 15.65
N TYR A 274 13.58 -17.81 15.60
CA TYR A 274 14.20 -17.18 16.75
C TYR A 274 13.21 -16.32 17.55
N ALA A 275 13.28 -16.40 18.89
CA ALA A 275 12.48 -15.54 19.76
C ALA A 275 13.08 -15.39 21.16
N GLU A 276 13.89 -14.33 21.33
CA GLU A 276 14.52 -13.98 22.59
C GLU A 276 14.51 -12.46 22.83
N GLY A 277 14.23 -12.04 24.07
CA GLY A 277 14.19 -10.62 24.43
C GLY A 277 13.20 -9.84 23.58
N GLU A 278 13.70 -8.85 22.83
CA GLU A 278 12.93 -8.01 21.91
C GLU A 278 13.01 -8.49 20.43
N PHE A 279 13.82 -9.50 20.12
CA PHE A 279 14.06 -9.99 18.75
C PHE A 279 13.34 -11.32 18.55
N ARG A 280 12.24 -11.29 17.81
CA ARG A 280 11.29 -12.41 17.74
C ARG A 280 10.67 -12.47 16.35
N GLY A 281 10.70 -13.66 15.76
CA GLY A 281 9.96 -13.97 14.55
C GLY A 281 8.45 -13.86 14.76
N GLU A 282 7.73 -13.88 13.65
CA GLU A 282 6.30 -13.61 13.59
C GLU A 282 5.53 -14.87 13.20
N VAL A 283 4.30 -14.97 13.70
CA VAL A 283 3.27 -15.87 13.19
C VAL A 283 2.12 -15.04 12.64
N ALA A 284 1.73 -15.26 11.40
CA ALA A 284 0.68 -14.47 10.75
C ALA A 284 -0.40 -15.34 10.12
N ASN A 285 -1.67 -14.94 10.28
CA ASN A 285 -2.82 -15.65 9.74
C ASN A 285 -3.17 -15.11 8.35
N LEU A 286 -3.15 -16.00 7.36
CA LEU A 286 -3.43 -15.70 5.96
C LEU A 286 -4.91 -15.88 5.56
N SER A 287 -5.72 -16.54 6.38
CA SER A 287 -7.09 -16.94 6.03
C SER A 287 -8.13 -15.87 6.39
N ARG A 288 -9.03 -15.56 5.46
CA ARG A 288 -10.21 -14.72 5.70
C ARG A 288 -11.47 -15.34 5.08
N ASN A 289 -12.64 -14.89 5.50
CA ASN A 289 -13.91 -15.40 4.97
C ASN A 289 -14.44 -14.62 3.76
N VAL A 290 -13.90 -13.44 3.48
CA VAL A 290 -14.04 -12.76 2.17
C VAL A 290 -12.77 -13.01 1.37
N VAL A 291 -12.90 -13.63 0.20
CA VAL A 291 -11.76 -14.07 -0.62
C VAL A 291 -11.89 -13.54 -2.04
N VAL A 292 -10.84 -12.90 -2.53
CA VAL A 292 -10.63 -12.60 -3.96
C VAL A 292 -9.43 -13.42 -4.43
N GLU A 293 -9.65 -14.31 -5.41
CA GLU A 293 -8.60 -15.21 -5.90
C GLU A 293 -8.63 -15.37 -7.42
N SER A 294 -7.49 -15.69 -8.03
CA SER A 294 -7.49 -16.20 -9.40
C SER A 294 -7.92 -17.66 -9.43
N ALA A 295 -8.66 -18.06 -10.46
CA ALA A 295 -9.10 -19.43 -10.66
C ALA A 295 -7.95 -20.40 -10.92
N ASP A 296 -6.96 -19.95 -11.70
CA ASP A 296 -5.73 -20.68 -11.98
C ASP A 296 -4.52 -19.90 -11.45
N PRO A 297 -3.97 -20.29 -10.27
CA PRO A 297 -2.78 -19.67 -9.72
C PRO A 297 -1.53 -19.78 -10.61
N ASN A 298 -1.47 -20.76 -11.51
CA ASN A 298 -0.33 -20.96 -12.41
C ASN A 298 -0.57 -20.38 -13.81
N GLY A 299 -1.80 -19.93 -14.08
CA GLY A 299 -2.23 -19.36 -15.35
C GLY A 299 -2.32 -17.83 -15.33
N VAL A 300 -3.32 -17.30 -16.04
CA VAL A 300 -3.57 -15.86 -16.10
C VAL A 300 -4.24 -15.40 -14.81
N ARG A 301 -3.49 -14.65 -14.00
CA ARG A 301 -3.96 -14.11 -12.73
C ARG A 301 -4.75 -12.82 -12.90
N GLY A 302 -5.63 -12.55 -11.93
CA GLY A 302 -6.39 -11.31 -11.85
C GLY A 302 -5.70 -10.21 -11.06
N HIS A 303 -6.31 -9.03 -11.10
CA HIS A 303 -5.88 -7.82 -10.37
C HIS A 303 -7.10 -7.03 -9.89
N THR A 304 -6.91 -6.12 -8.93
CA THR A 304 -7.98 -5.22 -8.47
C THR A 304 -7.52 -3.78 -8.45
N MET A 305 -8.45 -2.85 -8.70
CA MET A 305 -8.12 -1.44 -8.80
C MET A 305 -9.24 -0.51 -8.32
N TYR A 306 -8.85 0.52 -7.59
CA TYR A 306 -9.62 1.74 -7.38
C TYR A 306 -9.02 2.85 -8.24
N HIS A 307 -9.87 3.51 -9.01
CA HIS A 307 -9.54 4.69 -9.79
C HIS A 307 -10.05 5.97 -9.13
N LYS A 308 -9.79 7.12 -9.75
CA LYS A 308 -10.26 8.41 -9.24
C LYS A 308 -11.77 8.46 -8.99
N HIS A 309 -12.16 9.18 -7.92
CA HIS A 309 -13.53 9.35 -7.45
C HIS A 309 -14.23 8.08 -6.95
N SER A 310 -13.51 6.96 -6.86
CA SER A 310 -14.00 5.77 -6.20
C SER A 310 -14.17 6.01 -4.70
N ALA A 311 -14.80 5.06 -4.01
CA ALA A 311 -15.00 5.06 -2.57
C ALA A 311 -15.02 3.62 -2.06
N GLY A 312 -15.07 3.46 -0.73
CA GLY A 312 -15.16 2.16 -0.07
C GLY A 312 -13.86 1.78 0.61
N SER A 313 -13.86 0.63 1.27
CA SER A 313 -12.71 0.16 2.04
C SER A 313 -12.62 -1.36 2.04
N ILE A 314 -11.48 -1.85 2.48
CA ILE A 314 -11.20 -3.27 2.60
C ILE A 314 -10.91 -3.55 4.07
N SER A 315 -11.64 -4.47 4.69
CA SER A 315 -11.28 -4.97 6.01
C SER A 315 -11.34 -6.48 6.09
N TYR A 316 -10.28 -7.12 6.59
CA TYR A 316 -10.24 -8.56 6.85
C TYR A 316 -10.66 -9.41 5.63
N ALA A 317 -10.22 -9.01 4.44
CA ALA A 317 -10.38 -9.77 3.20
C ALA A 317 -9.04 -10.42 2.80
N GLU A 318 -9.11 -11.57 2.13
CA GLU A 318 -7.98 -12.34 1.63
C GLU A 318 -7.88 -12.18 0.11
N PHE A 319 -6.70 -11.76 -0.35
CA PHE A 319 -6.32 -11.59 -1.74
C PHE A 319 -5.21 -12.58 -2.05
N ARG A 320 -5.49 -13.60 -2.86
CA ARG A 320 -4.52 -14.65 -3.12
C ARG A 320 -4.40 -15.05 -4.56
N HIS A 321 -3.19 -15.46 -4.96
CA HIS A 321 -2.91 -15.86 -6.33
C HIS A 321 -3.24 -14.75 -7.33
N LEU A 322 -3.07 -13.49 -6.94
CA LEU A 322 -3.33 -12.31 -7.77
C LEU A 322 -2.00 -11.71 -8.26
N GLY A 323 -2.10 -10.54 -8.90
CA GLY A 323 -0.98 -9.84 -9.50
C GLY A 323 -0.57 -10.51 -10.82
N LYS A 324 -0.45 -9.73 -11.88
CA LYS A 324 0.03 -10.25 -13.17
C LYS A 324 1.54 -10.09 -13.25
N ARG A 325 2.23 -11.20 -13.47
CA ARG A 325 3.69 -11.23 -13.54
C ARG A 325 4.20 -10.33 -14.66
N ASP A 326 5.15 -9.46 -14.34
CA ASP A 326 5.85 -8.59 -15.30
C ASP A 326 4.91 -7.62 -16.08
N VAL A 327 3.67 -7.39 -15.61
CA VAL A 327 2.71 -6.46 -16.23
C VAL A 327 2.49 -5.23 -15.33
N LEU A 328 2.71 -4.03 -15.89
CA LEU A 328 2.56 -2.76 -15.18
C LEU A 328 1.10 -2.49 -14.75
N GLY A 329 0.94 -2.03 -13.51
CA GLY A 329 -0.35 -1.57 -12.97
C GLY A 329 -1.33 -2.68 -12.57
N LYS A 330 -0.93 -3.95 -12.67
CA LYS A 330 -1.81 -5.12 -12.44
C LYS A 330 -1.44 -5.83 -11.14
N TYR A 331 -1.79 -5.19 -10.02
CA TYR A 331 -1.42 -5.60 -8.67
C TYR A 331 -2.59 -6.29 -7.93
N ALA A 332 -2.31 -6.97 -6.82
CA ALA A 332 -3.40 -7.59 -6.06
C ALA A 332 -4.39 -6.54 -5.53
N ILE A 333 -3.88 -5.42 -5.01
CA ILE A 333 -4.63 -4.21 -4.66
C ILE A 333 -3.91 -2.99 -5.26
N HIS A 334 -4.64 -2.14 -5.99
CA HIS A 334 -4.08 -0.93 -6.61
C HIS A 334 -5.01 0.27 -6.38
N PHE A 335 -4.51 1.31 -5.71
CA PHE A 335 -5.14 2.63 -5.68
C PHE A 335 -4.43 3.50 -6.72
N HIS A 336 -5.07 3.66 -7.88
CA HIS A 336 -4.49 4.32 -9.04
C HIS A 336 -5.07 5.72 -9.19
N LEU A 337 -4.21 6.73 -9.03
CA LEU A 337 -4.49 8.15 -9.24
C LEU A 337 -5.77 8.64 -8.53
N CYS A 338 -6.11 8.04 -7.39
CA CYS A 338 -7.31 8.40 -6.62
C CYS A 338 -7.25 9.82 -6.07
N ARG A 339 -6.03 10.38 -5.94
CA ARG A 339 -5.75 11.65 -5.29
C ARG A 339 -6.37 11.66 -3.88
N ASP A 340 -6.92 12.79 -3.46
CA ASP A 340 -7.58 13.00 -2.18
C ASP A 340 -9.07 12.61 -2.19
N THR A 341 -9.59 12.13 -3.34
CA THR A 341 -11.01 11.75 -3.47
C THR A 341 -11.39 10.53 -2.63
N MET A 342 -10.38 9.77 -2.20
CA MET A 342 -10.52 8.59 -1.34
C MET A 342 -9.98 8.82 0.07
N ARG A 343 -9.75 10.06 0.51
CA ARG A 343 -9.45 10.36 1.92
C ARG A 343 -10.51 9.71 2.81
N GLY A 344 -10.08 8.87 3.74
CA GLY A 344 -10.97 8.06 4.59
C GLY A 344 -11.03 6.58 4.21
N SER A 345 -10.62 6.23 2.99
CA SER A 345 -10.54 4.84 2.57
C SER A 345 -9.40 4.13 3.31
N SER A 346 -9.61 2.85 3.59
CA SER A 346 -8.65 2.05 4.35
C SER A 346 -8.55 0.61 3.85
N VAL A 347 -7.38 0.02 4.09
CA VAL A 347 -7.11 -1.42 3.98
C VAL A 347 -6.66 -1.88 5.35
N VAL A 348 -7.55 -2.55 6.08
CA VAL A 348 -7.32 -2.95 7.47
C VAL A 348 -7.38 -4.47 7.62
N GLY A 349 -6.36 -5.09 8.19
CA GLY A 349 -6.42 -6.52 8.52
C GLY A 349 -6.42 -7.47 7.32
N ALA A 350 -6.15 -6.96 6.11
CA ALA A 350 -6.14 -7.74 4.88
C ALA A 350 -4.98 -8.74 4.85
N SER A 351 -5.20 -9.88 4.20
CA SER A 351 -4.16 -10.86 3.89
C SER A 351 -3.94 -10.85 2.38
N ILE A 352 -2.71 -10.57 1.94
CA ILE A 352 -2.37 -10.45 0.52
C ILE A 352 -1.20 -11.37 0.25
N TRP A 353 -1.44 -12.50 -0.41
CA TRP A 353 -0.41 -13.52 -0.48
C TRP A 353 -0.32 -14.29 -1.79
N ASP A 354 0.88 -14.79 -2.07
CA ASP A 354 1.25 -15.40 -3.35
C ASP A 354 0.85 -14.48 -4.50
N SER A 355 1.45 -13.28 -4.53
CA SER A 355 1.22 -12.31 -5.59
C SER A 355 2.36 -12.39 -6.61
N HIS A 356 2.05 -12.51 -7.90
CA HIS A 356 3.06 -12.46 -8.97
C HIS A 356 3.48 -11.03 -9.33
N ASN A 357 3.00 -10.05 -8.57
CA ASN A 357 3.39 -8.66 -8.63
C ASN A 357 3.28 -8.06 -7.22
N ARG A 358 3.33 -6.73 -7.09
CA ARG A 358 3.18 -6.04 -5.80
C ARG A 358 1.89 -6.44 -5.07
N TRP A 359 1.92 -6.48 -3.73
CA TRP A 359 0.73 -6.79 -2.91
C TRP A 359 -0.25 -5.63 -2.93
N LEU A 360 0.25 -4.43 -2.60
CA LEU A 360 -0.55 -3.22 -2.52
C LEU A 360 0.26 -2.06 -3.08
N THR A 361 -0.29 -1.42 -4.11
CA THR A 361 0.29 -0.23 -4.72
C THR A 361 -0.58 0.99 -4.46
N ILE A 362 0.04 2.05 -3.98
CA ILE A 362 -0.53 3.40 -3.86
C ILE A 362 0.17 4.24 -4.93
N HIS A 363 -0.59 4.72 -5.91
CA HIS A 363 -0.07 5.55 -6.99
C HIS A 363 -0.92 6.81 -7.09
N GLY A 364 -0.29 7.99 -6.97
CA GLY A 364 -0.94 9.29 -7.04
C GLY A 364 -2.15 9.43 -6.12
N THR A 365 -2.09 8.78 -4.95
CA THR A 365 -3.18 8.68 -3.98
C THR A 365 -2.70 9.17 -2.62
N GLU A 366 -3.53 9.98 -1.96
CA GLU A 366 -3.18 10.62 -0.69
C GLU A 366 -4.16 10.22 0.42
N SER A 367 -3.70 10.24 1.67
CA SER A 367 -4.52 9.99 2.86
C SER A 367 -5.16 8.60 2.96
N LEU A 368 -4.54 7.57 2.37
CA LEU A 368 -4.94 6.17 2.53
C LEU A 368 -4.39 5.61 3.86
N VAL A 369 -5.19 4.78 4.54
CA VAL A 369 -4.78 4.05 5.74
C VAL A 369 -4.61 2.58 5.43
N VAL A 370 -3.39 2.05 5.55
CA VAL A 370 -3.07 0.63 5.39
C VAL A 370 -2.54 0.11 6.72
N ARG A 371 -3.30 -0.77 7.37
CA ARG A 371 -3.01 -1.16 8.75
C ARG A 371 -3.30 -2.62 9.05
N ASP A 372 -2.51 -3.21 9.95
CA ASP A 372 -2.70 -4.57 10.44
C ASP A 372 -2.70 -5.60 9.27
N CYS A 373 -2.12 -5.27 8.11
CA CYS A 373 -2.12 -6.13 6.93
C CYS A 373 -0.96 -7.11 6.95
N VAL A 374 -1.18 -8.28 6.35
CA VAL A 374 -0.15 -9.29 6.13
C VAL A 374 0.08 -9.42 4.63
N GLY A 375 1.27 -9.04 4.18
CA GLY A 375 1.80 -9.33 2.86
C GLY A 375 2.70 -10.56 2.92
N TYR A 376 2.43 -11.58 2.11
CA TYR A 376 3.29 -12.78 2.03
C TYR A 376 3.59 -13.22 0.60
N LYS A 377 4.86 -13.51 0.28
CA LYS A 377 5.30 -14.01 -1.03
C LYS A 377 4.85 -13.15 -2.22
N SER A 378 5.46 -11.96 -2.37
CA SER A 378 5.35 -11.12 -3.57
C SER A 378 6.48 -11.41 -4.57
N VAL A 379 6.27 -11.11 -5.85
CA VAL A 379 7.33 -10.94 -6.85
C VAL A 379 7.46 -9.46 -7.17
N GLY A 380 8.65 -8.89 -6.97
CA GLY A 380 8.83 -7.43 -6.94
C GLY A 380 8.48 -6.84 -5.58
N HIS A 381 8.43 -5.53 -5.44
CA HIS A 381 8.15 -4.87 -4.16
C HIS A 381 6.84 -5.34 -3.50
N GLY A 382 6.75 -5.28 -2.17
CA GLY A 382 5.55 -5.63 -1.40
C GLY A 382 4.54 -4.47 -1.37
N PHE A 383 4.66 -3.61 -0.35
CA PHE A 383 3.93 -2.34 -0.26
C PHE A 383 4.70 -1.26 -1.02
N PHE A 384 4.06 -0.61 -1.98
CA PHE A 384 4.73 0.25 -2.95
C PHE A 384 3.99 1.58 -3.15
N LEU A 385 4.72 2.70 -2.99
CA LEU A 385 4.23 4.07 -3.23
C LEU A 385 4.99 4.65 -4.42
N GLU A 386 4.32 4.84 -5.55
CA GLU A 386 4.96 4.91 -6.88
C GLU A 386 5.71 6.21 -7.17
N ASP A 387 5.05 7.34 -7.41
CA ASP A 387 5.68 8.48 -8.12
C ASP A 387 6.09 9.67 -7.25
N GLY A 388 5.78 9.61 -5.95
CA GLY A 388 6.14 10.63 -4.97
C GLY A 388 5.07 11.67 -4.71
N THR A 389 3.95 11.66 -5.44
CA THR A 389 2.80 12.50 -5.13
C THR A 389 1.92 11.92 -4.02
N GLU A 390 2.15 10.67 -3.63
CA GLU A 390 1.44 9.98 -2.55
C GLU A 390 1.86 10.52 -1.19
N THR A 391 1.01 11.31 -0.55
CA THR A 391 1.33 11.98 0.72
C THR A 391 0.25 11.74 1.77
N HIS A 392 0.63 11.88 3.04
CA HIS A 392 -0.26 11.69 4.18
C HIS A 392 -0.86 10.28 4.29
N ASN A 393 -0.27 9.28 3.61
CA ASN A 393 -0.66 7.88 3.79
C ASN A 393 -0.11 7.35 5.10
N VAL A 394 -0.84 6.44 5.72
CA VAL A 394 -0.46 5.79 6.99
C VAL A 394 -0.30 4.30 6.73
N LEU A 395 0.91 3.80 6.92
CA LEU A 395 1.24 2.38 6.92
C LEU A 395 1.60 1.98 8.36
N ASP A 396 0.66 1.33 9.06
CA ASP A 396 0.81 1.01 10.48
C ASP A 396 0.67 -0.49 10.76
N ASN A 397 1.60 -1.05 11.54
CA ASN A 397 1.50 -2.43 12.05
C ASN A 397 1.29 -3.50 10.95
N ASN A 398 1.90 -3.29 9.77
CA ASN A 398 1.85 -4.25 8.67
C ASN A 398 3.05 -5.21 8.72
N LEU A 399 2.84 -6.45 8.32
CA LEU A 399 3.89 -7.45 8.13
C LEU A 399 4.15 -7.66 6.63
N ALA A 400 5.39 -7.43 6.21
CA ALA A 400 5.91 -7.79 4.89
C ALA A 400 6.82 -9.01 5.04
N ALA A 401 6.34 -10.20 4.66
CA ALA A 401 7.09 -11.45 4.79
C ALA A 401 7.36 -12.08 3.44
N LEU A 402 8.61 -12.45 3.17
CA LEU A 402 9.05 -13.10 1.93
C LEU A 402 8.70 -12.27 0.68
N VAL A 403 9.63 -11.40 0.28
CA VAL A 403 9.55 -10.68 -1.01
C VAL A 403 10.59 -11.25 -1.95
N LEU A 404 10.15 -11.74 -3.11
CA LEU A 404 11.01 -12.33 -4.13
C LEU A 404 11.44 -11.26 -5.14
N PRO A 405 12.62 -11.41 -5.76
CA PRO A 405 13.07 -10.44 -6.75
C PRO A 405 12.16 -10.43 -7.98
N GLY A 406 11.82 -9.22 -8.43
CA GLY A 406 11.12 -8.98 -9.68
C GLY A 406 12.07 -8.58 -10.81
N LYS A 407 11.50 -7.90 -11.81
CA LYS A 407 12.23 -7.23 -12.89
C LYS A 407 11.62 -5.83 -13.08
N PRO A 408 12.40 -4.87 -13.62
CA PRO A 408 11.84 -3.58 -14.02
C PRO A 408 10.60 -3.79 -14.88
N LEU A 409 9.51 -3.08 -14.59
CA LEU A 409 8.29 -3.22 -15.36
C LEU A 409 8.36 -2.37 -16.64
N PRO A 410 7.77 -2.84 -17.76
CA PRO A 410 7.79 -2.08 -19.01
C PRO A 410 7.09 -0.72 -18.84
N LYS A 411 7.72 0.35 -19.32
CA LYS A 411 7.18 1.73 -19.31
C LYS A 411 6.79 2.25 -17.91
N GLN A 412 7.36 1.70 -16.84
CA GLN A 412 7.18 2.24 -15.50
C GLN A 412 7.65 3.70 -15.44
N MET A 413 6.98 4.51 -14.60
CA MET A 413 7.31 5.93 -14.48
C MET A 413 8.72 6.14 -13.90
N LEU A 414 9.15 5.25 -13.04
CA LEU A 414 10.45 5.32 -12.41
C LEU A 414 11.43 4.38 -13.12
N SER A 415 12.11 4.88 -14.15
CA SER A 415 13.12 4.10 -14.90
C SER A 415 14.26 3.56 -14.05
N PHE A 416 14.43 4.10 -12.84
CA PHE A 416 15.43 3.67 -11.88
C PHE A 416 14.97 2.59 -10.89
N ASP A 417 13.68 2.25 -10.85
CA ASP A 417 13.17 1.16 -10.02
C ASP A 417 13.51 -0.18 -10.67
N ASP A 418 14.50 -0.90 -10.13
CA ASP A 418 14.87 -2.22 -10.64
C ASP A 418 13.89 -3.33 -10.21
N ASN A 419 12.91 -3.02 -9.36
CA ASN A 419 11.91 -3.93 -8.81
C ASN A 419 12.52 -5.18 -8.13
N MET A 420 13.64 -4.97 -7.43
CA MET A 420 14.48 -6.04 -6.86
C MET A 420 13.90 -6.65 -5.58
N GLY A 421 12.75 -6.16 -5.12
CA GLY A 421 11.98 -6.71 -4.00
C GLY A 421 12.34 -6.07 -2.65
N ALA A 422 11.50 -5.11 -2.26
CA ALA A 422 11.52 -4.51 -0.94
C ALA A 422 10.21 -4.82 -0.21
N GLY A 423 10.24 -4.97 1.11
CA GLY A 423 9.01 -5.08 1.91
C GLY A 423 8.15 -3.83 1.79
N PHE A 424 8.78 -2.67 1.97
CA PHE A 424 8.20 -1.34 1.81
C PHE A 424 9.09 -0.50 0.90
N TRP A 425 8.53 0.03 -0.18
CA TRP A 425 9.22 0.90 -1.13
C TRP A 425 8.42 2.17 -1.37
N TRP A 426 9.09 3.34 -1.37
CA TRP A 426 8.43 4.61 -1.62
C TRP A 426 9.36 5.66 -2.26
N ALA A 427 8.76 6.60 -3.00
CA ALA A 427 9.46 7.70 -3.67
C ALA A 427 9.45 9.05 -2.92
N ASN A 428 8.71 9.18 -1.82
CA ASN A 428 8.72 10.39 -0.96
C ASN A 428 8.39 10.06 0.50
N CYS A 429 9.02 10.73 1.45
CA CYS A 429 8.86 10.40 2.86
C CYS A 429 7.67 11.07 3.54
N LYS A 430 6.88 11.94 2.90
CA LYS A 430 5.75 12.67 3.53
C LYS A 430 4.54 11.75 3.81
N ASN A 431 4.78 10.68 4.54
CA ASN A 431 3.90 9.58 4.92
C ASN A 431 4.29 9.08 6.32
N SER A 432 3.45 8.25 6.91
CA SER A 432 3.73 7.60 8.21
C SER A 432 3.98 6.12 8.03
N PHE A 433 5.12 5.64 8.56
CA PHE A 433 5.45 4.22 8.65
C PHE A 433 5.69 3.91 10.12
N THR A 434 4.76 3.20 10.75
CA THR A 434 4.81 2.93 12.19
C THR A 434 4.62 1.45 12.49
N ARG A 435 5.42 0.87 13.39
CA ARG A 435 5.24 -0.52 13.87
C ARG A 435 5.24 -1.61 12.78
N ASN A 436 5.76 -1.33 11.59
CA ASN A 436 5.79 -2.31 10.52
C ASN A 436 6.95 -3.28 10.70
N VAL A 437 6.77 -4.51 10.23
CA VAL A 437 7.84 -5.52 10.22
C VAL A 437 8.10 -5.96 8.78
N ALA A 438 9.37 -6.01 8.38
CA ALA A 438 9.80 -6.65 7.14
C ALA A 438 10.71 -7.84 7.45
N ALA A 439 10.40 -9.02 6.92
CA ALA A 439 11.16 -10.25 7.13
C ALA A 439 11.45 -10.93 5.78
N GLU A 440 12.71 -11.32 5.55
CA GLU A 440 13.14 -12.01 4.32
C GLU A 440 12.67 -11.32 3.03
N CYS A 441 13.02 -10.04 2.83
CA CYS A 441 12.77 -9.35 1.56
C CYS A 441 14.03 -9.38 0.69
N SER A 442 13.92 -9.66 -0.62
CA SER A 442 15.07 -10.02 -1.45
C SER A 442 16.18 -8.99 -1.55
N GLU A 443 15.83 -7.71 -1.46
CA GLU A 443 16.80 -6.62 -1.48
C GLU A 443 16.70 -5.76 -0.21
N TYR A 444 15.51 -5.27 0.14
CA TYR A 444 15.37 -4.28 1.21
C TYR A 444 14.20 -4.60 2.15
N GLY A 445 14.37 -4.39 3.46
CA GLY A 445 13.21 -4.30 4.35
C GLY A 445 12.39 -3.04 4.03
N PHE A 446 13.08 -1.90 4.07
CA PHE A 446 12.56 -0.56 3.83
C PHE A 446 13.44 0.19 2.84
N ALA A 447 12.84 0.77 1.79
CA ALA A 447 13.56 1.47 0.74
C ALA A 447 12.89 2.79 0.36
N PHE A 448 13.60 3.89 0.61
CA PHE A 448 13.31 5.19 0.01
C PHE A 448 14.18 5.34 -1.23
N GLU A 449 13.60 5.43 -2.42
CA GLU A 449 14.37 5.62 -3.64
C GLU A 449 13.72 6.68 -4.53
N CYS A 450 14.43 7.79 -4.74
CA CYS A 450 14.01 8.82 -5.68
C CYS A 450 15.23 9.58 -6.21
N ARG A 451 15.33 9.70 -7.54
CA ARG A 451 16.39 10.47 -8.21
C ARG A 451 15.89 11.10 -9.48
N ARG A 452 16.57 12.16 -9.91
CA ARG A 452 16.33 12.77 -11.22
C ARG A 452 16.78 11.78 -12.31
N ALA A 453 15.91 11.55 -13.29
CA ALA A 453 16.20 10.74 -14.47
C ALA A 453 15.83 11.51 -15.74
N ALA A 454 16.19 10.98 -16.91
CA ALA A 454 15.86 11.62 -18.18
C ALA A 454 14.33 11.73 -18.41
N ASP A 455 13.57 10.80 -17.82
CA ASP A 455 12.13 10.66 -17.93
C ASP A 455 11.38 11.00 -16.63
N PHE A 456 12.08 11.39 -15.57
CA PHE A 456 11.46 11.71 -14.28
C PHE A 456 12.07 12.96 -13.62
N ASP A 457 11.20 13.94 -13.36
CA ASP A 457 11.51 15.13 -12.56
C ASP A 457 11.00 14.94 -11.12
N PRO A 458 11.87 14.95 -10.10
CA PRO A 458 11.44 14.84 -8.71
C PRO A 458 10.71 16.09 -8.19
N VAL A 459 10.63 17.17 -8.97
CA VAL A 459 9.84 18.35 -8.59
C VAL A 459 8.36 18.13 -8.94
N GLN A 460 7.62 17.55 -7.99
CA GLN A 460 6.24 17.09 -8.17
C GLN A 460 5.20 17.97 -7.45
N PRO A 461 3.93 17.95 -7.87
CA PRO A 461 2.84 18.70 -7.22
C PRO A 461 2.37 18.02 -5.92
N VAL A 462 2.89 18.48 -4.79
CA VAL A 462 2.66 17.95 -3.44
C VAL A 462 1.47 18.62 -2.78
N LEU A 463 0.61 17.84 -2.10
CA LEU A 463 -0.53 18.34 -1.32
C LEU A 463 -0.05 19.17 -0.12
N GLN A 464 -0.64 20.35 0.04
CA GLN A 464 -0.39 21.29 1.13
C GLN A 464 -1.49 21.19 2.19
N ALA A 465 -1.20 21.70 3.39
CA ALA A 465 -2.11 21.66 4.53
C ALA A 465 -3.47 22.36 4.28
N ASP A 466 -3.52 23.35 3.38
CA ASP A 466 -4.74 24.06 2.99
C ASP A 466 -5.53 23.37 1.86
N GLY A 467 -5.08 22.19 1.41
CA GLY A 467 -5.68 21.45 0.30
C GLY A 467 -5.18 21.87 -1.09
N SER A 468 -4.35 22.92 -1.20
CA SER A 468 -3.71 23.29 -2.46
C SER A 468 -2.57 22.34 -2.82
N ARG A 469 -2.03 22.44 -4.05
CA ARG A 469 -0.83 21.70 -4.47
C ARG A 469 0.29 22.64 -4.85
N LYS A 470 1.50 22.35 -4.40
CA LYS A 470 2.71 23.13 -4.70
C LYS A 470 3.79 22.21 -5.25
N LYS A 471 4.52 22.69 -6.27
CA LYS A 471 5.71 22.01 -6.75
C LYS A 471 6.80 22.00 -5.66
N GLN A 472 7.22 20.81 -5.25
CA GLN A 472 8.30 20.62 -4.28
C GLN A 472 9.19 19.47 -4.74
N ASP A 473 10.46 19.52 -4.38
CA ASP A 473 11.35 18.38 -4.58
C ASP A 473 10.99 17.28 -3.57
N ILE A 474 10.41 16.19 -4.06
CA ILE A 474 9.94 15.09 -3.21
C ILE A 474 11.09 14.36 -2.51
N ARG A 475 12.33 14.56 -2.97
CA ARG A 475 13.53 13.94 -2.42
C ARG A 475 13.93 14.52 -1.06
N THR A 476 13.36 15.65 -0.65
CA THR A 476 13.75 16.36 0.58
C THR A 476 12.62 16.44 1.62
N LEU A 477 11.44 15.90 1.32
CA LEU A 477 10.30 15.95 2.23
C LEU A 477 10.57 15.03 3.43
N PRO A 478 10.40 15.48 4.68
CA PRO A 478 10.64 14.66 5.86
C PRO A 478 9.54 13.62 6.06
N PHE A 479 9.81 12.62 6.91
CA PHE A 479 8.78 11.74 7.43
C PHE A 479 7.72 12.51 8.21
N ILE A 480 6.46 12.12 8.05
CA ILE A 480 5.45 12.47 9.08
C ILE A 480 5.82 11.66 10.32
N ARG A 481 5.93 10.33 10.18
CA ARG A 481 6.46 9.43 11.22
C ARG A 481 7.23 8.29 10.59
N PHE A 482 8.38 7.95 11.17
CA PHE A 482 9.05 6.67 10.95
C PHE A 482 9.46 6.12 12.31
N GLU A 483 8.61 5.29 12.91
CA GLU A 483 8.81 4.85 14.30
C GLU A 483 8.49 3.37 14.53
N ASP A 484 9.24 2.74 15.44
CA ASP A 484 8.99 1.37 15.90
C ASP A 484 8.95 0.31 14.79
N ASN A 485 9.54 0.61 13.64
CA ASN A 485 9.65 -0.32 12.53
C ASN A 485 10.77 -1.33 12.81
N GLU A 486 10.61 -2.54 12.29
CA GLU A 486 11.54 -3.65 12.46
C GLU A 486 11.82 -4.32 11.12
N CYS A 487 13.07 -4.70 10.86
CA CYS A 487 13.37 -5.58 9.75
C CYS A 487 14.43 -6.62 10.10
N HIS A 488 14.33 -7.81 9.51
CA HIS A 488 15.27 -8.90 9.81
C HIS A 488 15.41 -9.93 8.70
N ALA A 489 16.47 -10.74 8.79
CA ALA A 489 16.78 -11.79 7.81
C ALA A 489 16.95 -11.26 6.37
N MET A 490 17.36 -9.99 6.22
CA MET A 490 17.51 -9.35 4.91
C MET A 490 18.79 -9.79 4.20
N PRO A 491 18.74 -10.23 2.91
CA PRO A 491 19.90 -10.55 2.09
C PRO A 491 20.80 -9.36 1.80
N PHE A 492 20.24 -8.15 1.69
CA PHE A 492 20.99 -6.93 1.44
C PHE A 492 20.78 -5.89 2.54
N PHE A 493 19.92 -4.87 2.37
CA PHE A 493 19.71 -3.86 3.42
C PHE A 493 18.48 -4.11 4.29
N GLY A 494 18.60 -3.78 5.57
CA GLY A 494 17.43 -3.53 6.41
C GLY A 494 16.70 -2.28 5.95
N MET A 495 17.38 -1.13 6.08
CA MET A 495 16.93 0.18 5.61
C MET A 495 17.89 0.75 4.57
N ASN A 496 17.36 1.16 3.42
CA ASN A 496 18.06 1.87 2.35
C ASN A 496 17.41 3.25 2.12
N LEU A 497 18.02 4.32 2.65
CA LEU A 497 17.61 5.69 2.36
C LEU A 497 18.39 6.23 1.16
N ARG A 498 17.92 5.89 -0.04
CA ARG A 498 18.40 6.34 -1.36
C ARG A 498 19.75 5.79 -1.81
N GLY A 499 19.87 5.59 -3.12
CA GLY A 499 21.13 5.78 -3.86
C GLY A 499 22.00 4.54 -4.07
N LEU A 500 21.80 3.45 -3.32
CA LEU A 500 22.55 2.22 -3.56
C LEU A 500 21.66 1.07 -4.01
N THR A 501 21.74 0.76 -5.30
CA THR A 501 21.13 -0.42 -5.90
C THR A 501 22.21 -1.41 -6.29
N ARG A 502 22.00 -2.70 -6.00
CA ARG A 502 22.91 -3.75 -6.43
C ARG A 502 22.81 -3.92 -7.95
N PRO A 503 23.91 -3.76 -8.70
CA PRO A 503 23.84 -3.87 -10.15
C PRO A 503 23.57 -5.32 -10.57
N VAL A 504 22.52 -5.53 -11.36
CA VAL A 504 22.11 -6.87 -11.81
C VAL A 504 23.23 -7.51 -12.66
N GLY A 505 23.72 -8.67 -12.22
CA GLY A 505 24.73 -9.45 -12.95
C GLY A 505 26.13 -8.81 -13.04
N LYS A 506 26.41 -7.74 -12.28
CA LYS A 506 27.70 -7.04 -12.28
C LYS A 506 28.27 -6.92 -10.87
N ILE A 507 29.58 -6.68 -10.81
CA ILE A 507 30.25 -6.36 -9.55
C ILE A 507 29.96 -4.90 -9.19
N MET A 508 29.79 -4.62 -7.91
CA MET A 508 29.63 -3.26 -7.40
C MET A 508 30.88 -2.42 -7.71
N GLN A 509 30.72 -1.36 -8.49
CA GLN A 509 31.80 -0.41 -8.77
C GLN A 509 31.79 0.70 -7.72
N PHE A 510 32.47 0.46 -6.60
CA PHE A 510 32.38 1.32 -5.42
C PHE A 510 32.78 2.78 -5.68
N ALA A 511 33.82 3.02 -6.48
CA ALA A 511 34.27 4.38 -6.77
C ALA A 511 33.20 5.21 -7.51
N GLU A 512 32.59 4.65 -8.55
CA GLU A 512 31.57 5.33 -9.33
C GLU A 512 30.25 5.46 -8.55
N GLN A 513 29.88 4.44 -7.78
CA GLN A 513 28.73 4.53 -6.87
C GLN A 513 28.93 5.60 -5.79
N ASN A 514 30.12 5.71 -5.19
CA ASN A 514 30.40 6.76 -4.20
C ASN A 514 30.24 8.16 -4.81
N LYS A 515 30.76 8.37 -6.03
CA LYS A 515 30.58 9.65 -6.75
C LYS A 515 29.11 9.92 -7.05
N ALA A 516 28.36 8.91 -7.49
CA ALA A 516 26.94 9.05 -7.79
C ALA A 516 26.14 9.38 -6.52
N LEU A 517 26.38 8.67 -5.41
CA LEU A 517 25.78 8.92 -4.10
C LEU A 517 26.01 10.35 -3.62
N ALA A 518 27.28 10.80 -3.63
CA ALA A 518 27.62 12.15 -3.18
C ALA A 518 26.96 13.22 -4.07
N LYS A 519 26.98 13.03 -5.39
CA LYS A 519 26.31 13.92 -6.35
C LYS A 519 24.81 13.98 -6.10
N GLU A 520 24.17 12.83 -5.99
CA GLU A 520 22.73 12.71 -5.75
C GLU A 520 22.32 13.37 -4.43
N ALA A 521 23.07 13.15 -3.35
CA ALA A 521 22.84 13.79 -2.06
C ALA A 521 23.01 15.31 -2.12
N MET A 522 23.97 15.83 -2.90
CA MET A 522 24.18 17.26 -3.12
C MET A 522 23.04 17.92 -3.91
N GLU A 523 22.38 17.19 -4.81
CA GLU A 523 21.26 17.69 -5.62
C GLU A 523 19.93 17.80 -4.86
N ALA A 524 19.82 17.20 -3.67
CA ALA A 524 18.62 17.22 -2.84
C ALA A 524 19.02 17.15 -1.36
N ILE A 525 19.37 18.32 -0.82
CA ILE A 525 19.76 18.49 0.57
C ILE A 525 18.50 18.86 1.37
N PRO A 526 18.05 18.03 2.33
CA PRO A 526 16.97 18.40 3.23
C PRO A 526 17.31 19.63 4.05
N ASP A 527 16.26 20.34 4.44
CA ASP A 527 16.36 21.47 5.35
C ASP A 527 16.80 21.00 6.75
N VAL A 528 17.59 21.82 7.46
CA VAL A 528 18.17 21.44 8.76
C VAL A 528 17.13 21.32 9.86
N ASP A 529 16.00 22.04 9.73
CA ASP A 529 14.90 22.01 10.68
C ASP A 529 13.96 20.82 10.39
N HIS A 530 14.05 20.21 9.21
CA HIS A 530 13.16 19.15 8.72
C HIS A 530 13.94 17.90 8.26
N PRO A 531 14.72 17.25 9.15
CA PRO A 531 15.49 16.07 8.79
C PRO A 531 14.60 14.85 8.51
N PHE A 532 15.18 13.85 7.86
CA PHE A 532 14.62 12.49 7.86
C PHE A 532 14.75 11.90 9.26
N HIS A 533 13.68 12.03 10.05
CA HIS A 533 13.66 11.59 11.44
C HIS A 533 13.22 10.12 11.53
N ILE A 534 14.12 9.26 12.01
CA ILE A 534 13.91 7.83 12.24
C ILE A 534 13.99 7.56 13.73
N THR A 535 12.94 6.96 14.29
CA THR A 535 12.82 6.71 15.72
C THR A 535 12.66 5.22 16.00
N ARG A 536 13.42 4.67 16.96
CA ARG A 536 13.26 3.29 17.48
C ARG A 536 13.23 2.20 16.38
N LEU A 537 14.09 2.34 15.35
CA LEU A 537 14.24 1.33 14.29
C LEU A 537 15.03 0.13 14.82
N LYS A 538 14.47 -1.08 14.65
CA LYS A 538 15.15 -2.34 14.96
C LYS A 538 15.56 -3.05 13.68
N VAL A 539 16.81 -3.52 13.62
CA VAL A 539 17.30 -4.32 12.50
C VAL A 539 18.12 -5.49 13.03
N TRP A 540 17.83 -6.72 12.60
CA TRP A 540 18.55 -7.88 13.14
C TRP A 540 18.71 -9.04 12.16
N ASP A 541 19.72 -9.89 12.38
CA ASP A 541 20.09 -10.97 11.44
C ASP A 541 20.13 -10.46 9.99
N THR A 542 20.77 -9.31 9.79
CA THR A 542 20.93 -8.65 8.48
C THR A 542 22.37 -8.23 8.31
N ARG A 543 22.97 -8.56 7.16
CA ARG A 543 24.37 -8.25 6.89
C ARG A 543 24.64 -6.73 6.89
N TRP A 544 23.81 -5.97 6.20
CA TRP A 544 23.90 -4.50 6.13
C TRP A 544 22.63 -3.84 6.69
N PRO A 545 22.60 -3.50 7.97
CA PRO A 545 21.36 -3.05 8.60
C PRO A 545 20.84 -1.72 8.07
N PHE A 546 21.74 -0.77 7.83
CA PHE A 546 21.37 0.60 7.51
C PHE A 546 22.33 1.25 6.51
N HIS A 547 21.75 1.90 5.52
CA HIS A 547 22.42 2.77 4.56
C HIS A 547 21.64 4.07 4.38
N ALA A 548 22.34 5.21 4.38
CA ALA A 548 21.80 6.49 3.97
C ALA A 548 22.63 7.12 2.86
N GLY A 549 22.12 7.09 1.63
CA GLY A 549 22.67 7.80 0.46
C GLY A 549 22.15 9.23 0.34
N THR A 550 21.70 9.85 1.43
CA THR A 550 21.20 11.22 1.51
C THR A 550 21.81 11.92 2.72
N THR A 551 21.77 13.26 2.73
CA THR A 551 22.10 14.09 3.90
C THR A 551 20.88 14.28 4.80
N GLY A 552 21.07 14.92 5.97
CA GLY A 552 19.95 15.42 6.78
C GLY A 552 19.16 14.34 7.52
N VAL A 553 19.80 13.24 7.94
CA VAL A 553 19.15 12.15 8.67
C VAL A 553 19.34 12.31 10.18
N TYR A 554 18.25 12.25 10.94
CA TYR A 554 18.27 12.19 12.40
C TYR A 554 17.79 10.82 12.86
N ILE A 555 18.65 10.06 13.54
CA ILE A 555 18.31 8.73 14.05
C ILE A 555 18.30 8.75 15.57
N ASP A 556 17.18 8.40 16.17
CA ASP A 556 17.02 8.23 17.61
C ASP A 556 16.55 6.81 17.94
N GLY A 557 17.45 5.96 18.46
CA GLY A 557 17.08 4.61 18.89
C GLY A 557 17.24 3.53 17.82
N LEU A 558 18.30 3.56 17.01
CA LEU A 558 18.63 2.44 16.13
C LEU A 558 19.22 1.27 16.94
N ASN A 559 18.53 0.12 16.93
CA ASN A 559 18.93 -1.10 17.61
C ASN A 559 19.27 -2.19 16.60
N VAL A 560 20.57 -2.45 16.41
CA VAL A 560 21.10 -3.50 15.53
C VAL A 560 21.52 -4.71 16.35
N TYR A 561 21.10 -5.90 15.91
CA TYR A 561 21.42 -7.16 16.58
C TYR A 561 21.83 -8.27 15.59
N ARG A 562 22.88 -9.03 15.90
CA ARG A 562 23.35 -10.16 15.07
C ARG A 562 23.57 -9.78 13.60
N SER A 563 24.38 -8.75 13.38
CA SER A 563 24.63 -8.19 12.05
C SER A 563 26.12 -8.07 11.76
N THR A 564 26.49 -7.94 10.48
CA THR A 564 27.91 -7.73 10.13
C THR A 564 28.34 -6.29 10.39
N TYR A 565 27.51 -5.31 10.03
CA TYR A 565 27.79 -3.88 10.19
C TYR A 565 26.75 -3.19 11.07
N GLY A 566 27.08 -2.04 11.68
CA GLY A 566 26.11 -1.14 12.29
C GLY A 566 25.44 -0.27 11.20
N MET A 567 26.24 0.60 10.59
CA MET A 567 25.83 1.40 9.42
C MET A 567 26.87 1.26 8.32
N TRP A 568 26.45 1.30 7.05
CA TRP A 568 27.36 1.05 5.93
C TRP A 568 27.20 2.06 4.80
N ARG A 569 28.33 2.62 4.35
CA ARG A 569 28.46 3.55 3.21
C ARG A 569 27.45 4.68 3.19
N SER A 570 27.26 5.33 4.33
CA SER A 570 26.32 6.43 4.43
C SER A 570 26.99 7.77 4.11
N VAL A 571 26.30 8.64 3.38
CA VAL A 571 26.61 10.07 3.30
C VAL A 571 26.26 10.66 4.67
N THR A 572 27.22 11.17 5.42
CA THR A 572 27.00 11.54 6.84
C THR A 572 26.78 13.03 7.07
N ASP A 573 26.80 13.84 6.02
CA ASP A 573 26.64 15.28 6.17
C ASP A 573 25.26 15.62 6.74
N ARG A 574 25.26 16.54 7.73
CA ARG A 574 24.07 16.94 8.48
C ARG A 574 23.33 15.76 9.12
N HIS A 575 24.05 14.75 9.59
CA HIS A 575 23.43 13.68 10.38
C HIS A 575 23.53 13.97 11.87
N SER A 576 22.58 13.42 12.63
CA SER A 576 22.65 13.38 14.08
C SER A 576 22.14 12.03 14.56
N TYR A 577 22.74 11.52 15.63
CA TYR A 577 22.51 10.17 16.12
C TYR A 577 22.34 10.20 17.64
N ARG A 578 21.30 9.52 18.12
CA ARG A 578 21.03 9.34 19.54
C ARG A 578 20.59 7.90 19.80
N ASN A 579 20.95 7.36 20.96
CA ASN A 579 20.52 6.03 21.41
C ASN A 579 20.83 4.89 20.42
N LEU A 580 22.02 4.90 19.81
CA LEU A 580 22.47 3.79 18.97
C LEU A 580 22.88 2.58 19.82
N LYS A 581 22.37 1.39 19.50
CA LYS A 581 22.72 0.13 20.16
C LYS A 581 23.10 -0.91 19.12
N PHE A 582 24.34 -1.40 19.18
CA PHE A 582 24.85 -2.47 18.30
C PHE A 582 25.30 -3.66 19.15
N SER A 583 24.53 -4.75 19.12
CA SER A 583 24.71 -5.93 19.96
C SER A 583 24.98 -7.17 19.09
N GLU A 584 25.95 -8.01 19.45
CA GLU A 584 26.37 -9.15 18.60
C GLU A 584 26.66 -8.74 17.14
N THR A 585 27.12 -7.49 16.96
CA THR A 585 27.48 -6.92 15.65
C THR A 585 29.00 -6.87 15.52
N SER A 586 29.52 -7.42 14.42
CA SER A 586 30.97 -7.54 14.18
C SER A 586 31.63 -6.18 14.00
N ASN A 587 31.09 -5.35 13.11
CA ASN A 587 31.57 -3.99 12.92
C ASN A 587 30.55 -2.97 13.44
N ARG A 588 30.92 -2.24 14.50
CA ARG A 588 30.02 -1.35 15.27
C ARG A 588 30.19 0.13 14.93
N ASP A 589 30.85 0.44 13.81
CA ASP A 589 31.05 1.81 13.33
C ASP A 589 30.08 2.17 12.18
N ILE A 590 30.17 3.42 11.73
CA ILE A 590 29.71 3.80 10.38
C ILE A 590 30.83 3.41 9.42
N HIS A 591 30.67 2.27 8.76
CA HIS A 591 31.71 1.73 7.89
C HIS A 591 31.74 2.45 6.55
N MET A 592 32.91 2.92 6.13
CA MET A 592 33.13 3.68 4.88
C MET A 592 32.20 4.91 4.74
N PRO A 593 32.25 5.86 5.69
CA PRO A 593 31.41 7.05 5.60
C PRO A 593 31.79 7.88 4.36
N LEU A 594 30.77 8.52 3.77
CA LEU A 594 30.89 9.40 2.63
C LEU A 594 30.54 10.82 3.06
N SER A 595 31.07 11.80 2.31
CA SER A 595 30.66 13.20 2.44
C SER A 595 30.36 13.76 1.05
N ILE A 596 29.40 14.68 0.96
CA ILE A 596 29.15 15.48 -0.25
C ILE A 596 30.25 16.53 -0.51
N GLY A 597 31.17 16.72 0.45
CA GLY A 597 32.20 17.76 0.40
C GLY A 597 31.66 19.15 0.74
N MET A 598 32.55 20.15 0.76
CA MET A 598 32.14 21.56 0.86
C MET A 598 31.79 22.09 -0.54
N PRO A 599 30.68 22.82 -0.72
CA PRO A 599 30.43 23.56 -1.95
C PRO A 599 31.54 24.58 -2.18
N GLU A 600 31.94 24.75 -3.43
CA GLU A 600 33.01 25.68 -3.84
C GLU A 600 32.75 27.12 -3.36
N GLU A 601 31.48 27.55 -3.34
CA GLU A 601 31.06 28.86 -2.82
C GLU A 601 31.28 29.05 -1.31
N GLU A 602 31.24 27.97 -0.52
CA GLU A 602 31.45 27.99 0.94
C GLU A 602 32.94 27.83 1.30
N VAL A 603 33.72 27.11 0.49
CA VAL A 603 35.19 27.04 0.61
C VAL A 603 35.81 28.44 0.57
N ASN A 604 35.24 29.33 -0.25
CA ASN A 604 35.71 30.70 -0.43
C ASN A 604 35.30 31.68 0.69
N LYS A 605 34.39 31.29 1.60
CA LYS A 605 33.92 32.15 2.72
C LYS A 605 34.74 32.00 4.01
N GLY A 606 35.68 31.05 4.05
CA GLY A 606 36.52 30.78 5.21
C GLY A 606 35.78 30.06 6.37
N PRO A 607 36.50 29.59 7.39
CA PRO A 607 35.97 28.68 8.43
C PRO A 607 34.95 29.29 9.40
N ALA A 608 34.54 30.56 9.22
CA ALA A 608 33.79 31.30 10.22
C ALA A 608 32.30 31.54 9.92
N GLN A 609 31.78 31.19 8.73
CA GLN A 609 30.36 31.39 8.42
C GLN A 609 29.85 30.32 7.45
N GLY A 610 28.91 29.47 7.89
CA GLY A 610 28.16 28.62 6.97
C GLY A 610 27.23 27.64 7.68
N ALA A 611 25.93 27.70 7.35
CA ALA A 611 24.90 26.73 7.72
C ALA A 611 25.16 25.28 7.20
N TYR A 612 26.38 25.00 6.72
CA TYR A 612 26.82 23.71 6.22
C TYR A 612 27.23 22.73 7.33
N TYR A 613 27.76 23.24 8.45
CA TYR A 613 28.25 22.43 9.58
C TYR A 613 27.36 22.47 10.83
N THR A 614 26.20 23.13 10.77
CA THR A 614 25.23 23.08 11.87
C THR A 614 24.67 21.67 11.97
N GLY A 615 25.06 20.94 13.02
CA GLY A 615 24.47 19.64 13.34
C GLY A 615 22.97 19.78 13.62
N ILE A 616 22.20 18.74 13.34
CA ILE A 616 20.77 18.69 13.66
C ILE A 616 20.64 18.66 15.19
N GLY A 617 20.17 19.77 15.78
CA GLY A 617 19.89 19.90 17.21
C GLY A 617 18.50 19.39 17.62
N GLY A 618 17.59 19.25 16.65
CA GLY A 618 16.21 18.79 16.84
C GLY A 618 15.42 18.87 15.53
N MET A 619 14.14 18.53 15.59
CA MET A 619 13.20 18.68 14.48
C MET A 619 12.28 19.86 14.80
N LEU A 620 12.11 20.77 13.85
CA LEU A 620 11.02 21.73 13.89
C LEU A 620 9.76 21.03 13.42
N ASP A 621 8.82 20.90 14.33
CA ASP A 621 7.46 20.55 13.99
C ASP A 621 6.71 21.84 13.67
N ASP A 622 6.52 22.15 12.38
CA ASP A 622 5.75 23.31 11.89
C ASP A 622 4.54 22.91 11.03
N GLN A 623 4.37 21.61 10.79
CA GLN A 623 3.25 21.06 10.06
C GLN A 623 2.05 20.91 11.00
N PRO A 624 0.83 21.17 10.51
CA PRO A 624 -0.36 20.83 11.27
C PRO A 624 -0.64 19.31 11.16
N PRO A 625 -1.36 18.74 12.13
CA PRO A 625 -1.76 17.34 12.09
C PRO A 625 -2.72 17.08 10.93
N HIS A 626 -2.72 15.83 10.44
CA HIS A 626 -3.60 15.39 9.36
C HIS A 626 -4.51 14.26 9.84
N THR A 627 -5.82 14.50 9.82
CA THR A 627 -6.82 13.56 10.34
C THR A 627 -7.55 12.84 9.22
N VAL A 628 -7.82 11.56 9.40
CA VAL A 628 -8.61 10.77 8.46
C VAL A 628 -9.68 10.02 9.26
N VAL A 629 -10.91 10.01 8.77
CA VAL A 629 -12.02 9.24 9.34
C VAL A 629 -12.13 7.97 8.52
N THR A 630 -11.93 6.81 9.15
CA THR A 630 -11.84 5.52 8.46
C THR A 630 -13.11 4.69 8.61
N ASP A 631 -13.95 4.99 9.60
CA ASP A 631 -15.16 4.24 9.87
C ASP A 631 -16.22 5.14 10.53
N VAL A 632 -17.46 4.99 10.05
CA VAL A 632 -18.64 5.66 10.57
C VAL A 632 -19.80 4.69 10.48
N HIS A 633 -20.33 4.29 11.63
CA HIS A 633 -21.45 3.33 11.67
C HIS A 633 -22.40 3.61 12.84
N PRO A 634 -23.69 3.27 12.68
CA PRO A 634 -24.66 3.37 13.75
C PRO A 634 -24.45 2.26 14.79
N GLU A 635 -24.57 2.60 16.06
CA GLU A 635 -24.67 1.64 17.17
C GLU A 635 -25.81 2.06 18.10
N GLY A 636 -26.94 1.36 18.04
CA GLY A 636 -28.16 1.79 18.71
C GLY A 636 -28.64 3.15 18.22
N ASN A 637 -28.77 4.12 19.12
CA ASN A 637 -29.14 5.52 18.83
C ASN A 637 -27.92 6.45 18.67
N LEU A 638 -26.72 5.87 18.61
CA LEU A 638 -25.46 6.60 18.53
C LEU A 638 -24.81 6.39 17.17
N LEU A 639 -23.98 7.36 16.78
CA LEU A 639 -23.12 7.27 15.60
C LEU A 639 -21.68 7.19 16.07
N ILE A 640 -21.06 6.03 15.89
CA ILE A 640 -19.65 5.81 16.20
C ILE A 640 -18.82 6.35 15.03
N VAL A 641 -17.82 7.17 15.34
CA VAL A 641 -16.90 7.75 14.36
C VAL A 641 -15.48 7.42 14.78
N ARG A 642 -14.76 6.72 13.92
CA ARG A 642 -13.36 6.32 14.14
C ARG A 642 -12.44 6.84 13.06
N GLY A 643 -11.19 7.04 13.43
CA GLY A 643 -10.19 7.46 12.49
C GLY A 643 -8.77 7.37 13.01
N VAL A 644 -7.87 7.95 12.23
CA VAL A 644 -6.45 8.08 12.54
C VAL A 644 -6.04 9.53 12.40
N THR A 645 -5.08 9.95 13.21
CA THR A 645 -4.41 11.25 13.04
C THR A 645 -2.92 11.00 13.03
N ALA A 646 -2.24 11.63 12.08
CA ALA A 646 -0.79 11.57 11.95
C ALA A 646 -0.20 12.98 12.03
N ASP A 647 0.88 13.09 12.76
CA ASP A 647 1.65 14.32 12.96
C ASP A 647 3.10 13.99 13.30
N SER A 648 4.01 14.90 12.95
CA SER A 648 5.44 14.82 13.30
C SER A 648 5.70 15.08 14.78
N GLY A 649 4.83 15.83 15.44
CA GLY A 649 4.81 16.04 16.87
C GLY A 649 3.73 15.25 17.60
N PRO A 650 3.61 15.47 18.93
CA PRO A 650 2.52 14.89 19.72
C PRO A 650 1.17 15.54 19.38
N VAL A 651 0.13 14.72 19.27
CA VAL A 651 -1.23 15.19 18.98
C VAL A 651 -1.96 15.52 20.29
N LYS A 652 -2.35 16.78 20.47
CA LYS A 652 -3.00 17.25 21.70
C LYS A 652 -4.46 16.84 21.78
N ARG A 653 -5.20 16.97 20.66
CA ARG A 653 -6.61 16.57 20.59
C ARG A 653 -7.07 16.34 19.16
N VAL A 654 -8.07 15.47 19.03
CA VAL A 654 -8.91 15.32 17.85
C VAL A 654 -10.35 15.68 18.22
N THR A 655 -11.05 16.35 17.31
CA THR A 655 -12.47 16.70 17.48
C THR A 655 -13.27 16.33 16.24
N VAL A 656 -14.51 15.87 16.44
CA VAL A 656 -15.49 15.65 15.36
C VAL A 656 -16.76 16.41 15.72
N ASN A 657 -17.18 17.33 14.84
CA ASN A 657 -18.37 18.17 15.07
C ASN A 657 -18.38 18.86 16.45
N GLY A 658 -17.22 19.30 16.92
CA GLY A 658 -17.03 19.93 18.22
C GLY A 658 -16.97 18.97 19.42
N ARG A 659 -17.24 17.67 19.24
CA ARG A 659 -17.04 16.65 20.29
C ARG A 659 -15.59 16.15 20.27
N ARG A 660 -15.00 15.99 21.46
CA ARG A 660 -13.62 15.49 21.60
C ARG A 660 -13.59 13.98 21.38
N ALA A 661 -12.67 13.52 20.55
CA ALA A 661 -12.37 12.11 20.41
C ALA A 661 -11.41 11.62 21.50
N TYR A 662 -11.49 10.34 21.81
CA TYR A 662 -10.58 9.65 22.71
C TYR A 662 -9.63 8.76 21.91
N SER A 663 -8.39 8.66 22.36
CA SER A 663 -7.37 7.84 21.72
C SER A 663 -7.62 6.37 22.10
N LEU A 664 -7.80 5.52 21.08
CA LEU A 664 -7.85 4.07 21.20
C LEU A 664 -6.44 3.46 21.15
N ARG A 665 -5.55 4.11 20.39
CA ARG A 665 -4.13 3.81 20.28
C ARG A 665 -3.37 5.12 20.37
N GLY A 666 -2.34 5.17 21.22
CA GLY A 666 -1.64 6.39 21.66
C GLY A 666 -1.30 7.38 20.54
N GLU A 667 -1.17 8.67 20.90
CA GLU A 667 -1.00 9.78 19.95
C GLU A 667 -2.12 9.88 18.90
N PHE A 668 -3.32 9.38 19.21
CA PHE A 668 -4.45 9.34 18.27
C PHE A 668 -4.13 8.57 16.97
N ALA A 669 -3.17 7.63 17.02
CA ALA A 669 -2.92 6.69 15.93
C ALA A 669 -4.18 5.87 15.59
N GLU A 670 -5.04 5.66 16.59
CA GLU A 670 -6.46 5.39 16.42
C GLU A 670 -7.24 6.22 17.42
N TRP A 671 -8.39 6.72 16.99
CA TRP A 671 -9.28 7.48 17.85
C TRP A 671 -10.74 7.17 17.55
N GLU A 672 -11.60 7.41 18.54
CA GLU A 672 -13.04 7.28 18.41
C GLU A 672 -13.75 8.47 19.06
N THR A 673 -14.91 8.82 18.54
CA THR A 673 -15.89 9.65 19.23
C THR A 673 -17.30 9.18 18.91
N VAL A 674 -18.24 9.64 19.72
CA VAL A 674 -19.65 9.29 19.59
C VAL A 674 -20.47 10.55 19.33
N LEU A 675 -21.24 10.53 18.24
CA LEU A 675 -22.21 11.55 17.87
C LEU A 675 -23.64 11.01 18.04
N GLU A 676 -24.63 11.90 17.95
CA GLU A 676 -26.03 11.49 17.83
C GLU A 676 -26.31 10.97 16.44
N LEU A 677 -27.01 9.83 16.35
CA LEU A 677 -27.44 9.29 15.07
C LEU A 677 -28.53 10.19 14.47
N PRO A 678 -28.38 10.69 13.22
CA PRO A 678 -29.43 11.45 12.56
C PRO A 678 -30.70 10.60 12.40
N ALA A 679 -31.86 11.25 12.43
CA ALA A 679 -33.12 10.56 12.15
C ALA A 679 -33.08 9.85 10.76
N PRO A 680 -33.82 8.75 10.56
CA PRO A 680 -33.83 8.00 9.31
C PRO A 680 -34.04 8.90 8.08
N GLY A 681 -33.20 8.70 7.05
CA GLY A 681 -33.22 9.51 5.82
C GLY A 681 -32.68 10.94 5.95
N LYS A 682 -32.27 11.39 7.14
CA LYS A 682 -31.53 12.64 7.35
C LYS A 682 -30.03 12.43 7.18
N SER A 683 -29.32 13.51 6.90
CA SER A 683 -27.86 13.53 6.86
C SER A 683 -27.28 14.44 7.93
N VAL A 684 -26.02 14.20 8.27
CA VAL A 684 -25.17 15.06 9.09
C VAL A 684 -23.82 15.19 8.40
N THR A 685 -23.30 16.41 8.33
CA THR A 685 -21.92 16.63 7.93
C THR A 685 -21.01 16.16 9.04
N ILE A 686 -20.14 15.19 8.75
CA ILE A 686 -19.03 14.81 9.64
C ILE A 686 -17.86 15.72 9.30
N SER A 687 -17.27 16.37 10.31
CA SER A 687 -16.07 17.20 10.18
C SER A 687 -15.10 16.86 11.29
N ALA A 688 -14.02 16.14 10.96
CA ALA A 688 -12.95 15.77 11.89
C ALA A 688 -11.72 16.67 11.70
N ALA A 689 -11.15 17.15 12.81
CA ALA A 689 -9.96 18.01 12.82
C ALA A 689 -9.09 17.73 14.05
N ALA A 690 -7.78 17.92 13.91
CA ALA A 690 -6.83 17.80 15.01
C ALA A 690 -6.10 19.11 15.34
N GLU A 691 -5.54 19.16 16.55
CA GLU A 691 -4.57 20.15 17.01
C GLU A 691 -3.41 19.42 17.68
N ASP A 692 -2.18 19.83 17.37
CA ASP A 692 -0.96 19.28 17.97
C ASP A 692 -0.61 19.96 19.31
N ALA A 693 0.42 19.46 19.98
CA ALA A 693 0.92 20.04 21.23
C ALA A 693 1.53 21.45 21.06
N GLY A 694 1.97 21.81 19.85
CA GLY A 694 2.45 23.14 19.49
C GLY A 694 1.32 24.16 19.26
N GLY A 695 0.06 23.73 19.28
CA GLY A 695 -1.10 24.58 19.05
C GLY A 695 -1.43 24.83 17.58
N ARG A 696 -0.83 24.10 16.65
CA ARG A 696 -1.21 24.17 15.22
C ARG A 696 -2.44 23.32 15.00
N ALA A 697 -3.43 23.94 14.36
CA ALA A 697 -4.67 23.27 14.00
C ALA A 697 -4.63 22.82 12.53
N GLU A 698 -5.23 21.67 12.27
CA GLU A 698 -5.48 21.15 10.93
C GLU A 698 -6.27 22.16 10.09
N ARG A 699 -5.70 22.56 8.94
CA ARG A 699 -6.29 23.61 8.07
C ARG A 699 -7.31 23.05 7.09
N ASN A 700 -7.19 21.78 6.73
CA ASN A 700 -8.12 21.07 5.86
C ASN A 700 -8.73 19.86 6.59
N PRO A 701 -9.71 20.08 7.48
CA PRO A 701 -10.36 19.00 8.22
C PRO A 701 -11.04 18.00 7.28
N HIS A 702 -11.11 16.74 7.66
CA HIS A 702 -11.78 15.72 6.87
C HIS A 702 -13.31 15.90 6.98
N LYS A 703 -13.95 16.24 5.85
CA LYS A 703 -15.40 16.51 5.78
C LYS A 703 -16.11 15.65 4.75
N PHE A 704 -17.24 15.07 5.14
CA PHE A 704 -18.16 14.37 4.23
C PHE A 704 -19.57 14.28 4.83
N GLU A 705 -20.57 14.01 3.99
CA GLU A 705 -21.95 13.78 4.42
C GLU A 705 -22.16 12.33 4.82
N TYR A 706 -22.58 12.08 6.06
CA TYR A 706 -23.15 10.82 6.47
C TYR A 706 -24.67 10.89 6.35
N ARG A 707 -25.29 9.93 5.64
CA ARG A 707 -26.75 9.80 5.56
C ARG A 707 -27.19 8.56 6.30
N SER A 708 -28.07 8.73 7.30
CA SER A 708 -28.69 7.59 7.96
C SER A 708 -29.49 6.80 6.93
N PRO A 709 -29.40 5.46 6.93
CA PRO A 709 -30.30 4.61 6.16
C PRO A 709 -31.75 5.07 6.35
N GLY A 710 -32.54 5.08 5.27
CA GLY A 710 -33.98 5.30 5.36
C GLY A 710 -34.64 4.11 6.09
N ALA A 711 -35.88 4.29 6.55
CA ALA A 711 -36.64 3.21 7.19
C ALA A 711 -36.94 2.03 6.24
N ASP A 712 -36.77 2.21 4.93
CA ASP A 712 -37.13 1.26 3.86
C ASP A 712 -35.91 0.56 3.21
N ARG A 713 -34.79 0.39 3.92
CA ARG A 713 -33.67 -0.46 3.46
C ARG A 713 -33.74 -1.86 4.04
#